data_AF-A0A946NN17-F1
#
_entry.id   AF-A0A946NN17-F1
#
_cell.length_a   1.000
_cell.length_b   1.000
_cell.length_c   1.000
_cell.angle_alpha   90.00
_cell.angle_beta   90.00
_cell.angle_gamma   90.00
#
_symmetry.space_group_name_H-M   'P 1'
#
loop_
_entity.id
_entity.type
_entity.pdbx_description
1 polymer ?
#
loop_
_entity_poly.entity_id
_entity_poly.type
_entity_poly.pdbx_seq_one_letter_code
_entity_poly.pdbx_strand_id
1 'polypeptide(L)'
;MVDTITSSIEAPILNALKASNTFITSREIGCRLRTINIPVSDYKVTNFLRKMAREGQVEYKHGRWKIVESQSQAQSFPSEIFSPPPLSPEVSQLLYGARQTRLDETKKDQEHEALEESIDFHESPWGTFRKLIRYYKECVRNEEGADAMAYLNQFGEQFLYLRKSGSWYPKPRTQWRQSIPLGPHLSSFLTSLNRAGNEQALVLGYPLDGVNIPREGEPDVDLVQPIFFFPVERDISTGTLNIRVEDPRPEVNLAWLEYRFKKNPENKRSFLSACGLINRIQSDDEILPSERGELIPTLDNLIVALTSFFPERAREPLLINTIPDTPIKEPLQTGIYNRVVLMFAKRTKYTKTLLGELTAIEKATDEELNKTALKYIFLNNEERTSLGEKDQSVHEEVVIDTTLSLNAEQRNAVSSLIKKDVTLITGPPGVGKSQVISTTVGNSRLKNKTVLLSSRNHKAIDAVFERLKKEHDRPLVIRTNSKNDPNLNYTFGSAIRDLLIEPLMPGRQEHLKNFMNDISALLEDRGSKAKKSNLIAKISGDLGEKEEQMAFLAKSLTGETKKFLDNNPEVFPLLAANSVVKVVKKMQVRGAVGGLGRSLRNFILFVKVLPWYFIARYKLSKIPGLSILPIAFSPGRMASVNEKLSVLEKSSFYSDLRLKTIPLENKLKKLPLPEELTPELRSLSERLNELAGKAMSLDLESRSGLTPDVNREELKGLQAALKDQRTGLADGVIRTETESVLEKYVPKVLEHYPCWAVTSLSAGSRIPLV
;
A
#
# COMPACT_ATOMS: atom_id res chain seq x y z
N MET A 1 -22.61 27.29 -13.29
CA MET A 1 -23.84 27.02 -12.53
C MET A 1 -23.84 25.56 -12.02
N VAL A 2 -22.75 25.11 -11.38
CA VAL A 2 -22.57 23.72 -10.88
C VAL A 2 -22.08 23.69 -9.42
N ASP A 3 -21.73 24.82 -8.80
CA ASP A 3 -21.19 24.88 -7.43
C ASP A 3 -22.20 25.30 -6.34
N THR A 4 -23.50 25.10 -6.57
CA THR A 4 -24.56 25.51 -5.62
C THR A 4 -25.36 24.34 -5.02
N ILE A 5 -25.02 23.08 -5.33
CA ILE A 5 -25.72 21.89 -4.79
C ILE A 5 -24.93 21.24 -3.63
N THR A 6 -23.73 21.73 -3.30
CA THR A 6 -22.88 21.16 -2.24
C THR A 6 -23.22 21.65 -0.82
N SER A 7 -24.28 22.45 -0.64
CA SER A 7 -24.84 22.74 0.69
C SER A 7 -25.92 21.71 1.06
N SER A 8 -25.54 20.74 1.89
CA SER A 8 -26.36 19.75 2.61
C SER A 8 -26.86 18.51 1.82
N ILE A 9 -25.93 17.64 1.41
CA ILE A 9 -26.24 16.22 1.11
C ILE A 9 -26.51 15.42 2.41
N GLU A 10 -26.13 15.95 3.56
CA GLU A 10 -26.33 15.34 4.89
C GLU A 10 -27.82 15.18 5.22
N ALA A 11 -28.67 16.18 4.95
CA ALA A 11 -30.11 16.09 5.22
C ALA A 11 -30.84 15.01 4.36
N PRO A 12 -30.60 14.90 3.04
CA PRO A 12 -31.11 13.78 2.23
C PRO A 12 -30.64 12.40 2.71
N ILE A 13 -29.37 12.26 3.13
CA ILE A 13 -28.85 10.99 3.67
C ILE A 13 -29.55 10.62 4.97
N LEU A 14 -29.73 11.59 5.89
CA LEU A 14 -30.43 11.36 7.15
C LEU A 14 -31.91 11.01 6.91
N ASN A 15 -32.58 11.65 5.95
CA ASN A 15 -33.96 11.27 5.58
C ASN A 15 -34.04 9.86 4.97
N ALA A 16 -33.07 9.46 4.14
CA ALA A 16 -33.00 8.11 3.59
C ALA A 16 -32.79 7.04 4.67
N LEU A 17 -32.05 7.38 5.75
CA LEU A 17 -31.84 6.55 6.94
C LEU A 17 -33.05 6.54 7.88
N LYS A 18 -33.75 7.67 8.06
CA LYS A 18 -35.00 7.75 8.86
C LYS A 18 -36.13 6.94 8.23
N ALA A 19 -36.20 6.89 6.90
CA ALA A 19 -37.20 6.12 6.18
C ALA A 19 -37.00 4.59 6.30
N SER A 20 -35.90 4.12 6.89
CA SER A 20 -35.65 2.69 7.14
C SER A 20 -35.57 2.41 8.65
N ASN A 21 -36.47 1.56 9.15
CA ASN A 21 -36.40 1.04 10.52
C ASN A 21 -35.26 0.01 10.74
N THR A 22 -34.58 -0.39 9.66
CA THR A 22 -33.50 -1.38 9.64
C THR A 22 -32.18 -0.78 9.18
N PHE A 23 -31.07 -1.44 9.51
CA PHE A 23 -29.75 -1.08 9.00
C PHE A 23 -29.71 -1.21 7.47
N ILE A 24 -29.31 -0.16 6.76
CA ILE A 24 -29.23 -0.10 5.29
C ILE A 24 -27.79 0.16 4.79
N THR A 25 -27.47 -0.37 3.62
CA THR A 25 -26.13 -0.26 3.01
C THR A 25 -25.89 1.11 2.37
N SER A 26 -24.62 1.51 2.21
CA SER A 26 -24.26 2.75 1.50
C SER A 26 -24.76 2.79 0.05
N ARG A 27 -24.88 1.62 -0.60
CA ARG A 27 -25.41 1.48 -1.97
C ARG A 27 -26.92 1.69 -2.03
N GLU A 28 -27.68 1.18 -1.05
CA GLU A 28 -29.12 1.46 -0.94
C GLU A 28 -29.39 2.94 -0.67
N ILE A 29 -28.57 3.58 0.17
CA ILE A 29 -28.65 5.03 0.41
C ILE A 29 -28.36 5.79 -0.88
N GLY A 30 -27.29 5.44 -1.61
CA GLY A 30 -26.97 6.04 -2.91
C GLY A 30 -28.03 5.80 -3.99
N CYS A 31 -28.71 4.64 -3.96
CA CYS A 31 -29.84 4.35 -4.85
C CYS A 31 -31.05 5.23 -4.50
N ARG A 32 -31.40 5.35 -3.20
CA ARG A 32 -32.48 6.21 -2.72
C ARG A 32 -32.27 7.69 -3.08
N LEU A 33 -31.04 8.18 -2.95
CA LEU A 33 -30.68 9.56 -3.34
C LEU A 33 -30.84 9.80 -4.84
N ARG A 34 -30.50 8.80 -5.67
CA ARG A 34 -30.71 8.87 -7.13
C ARG A 34 -32.19 8.92 -7.51
N THR A 35 -33.06 8.18 -6.81
CA THR A 35 -34.53 8.30 -6.99
C THR A 35 -35.10 9.68 -6.66
N ILE A 36 -34.38 10.50 -5.86
CA ILE A 36 -34.78 11.86 -5.49
C ILE A 36 -34.01 12.91 -6.34
N ASN A 37 -33.45 12.49 -7.49
CA ASN A 37 -32.69 13.34 -8.42
C ASN A 37 -31.42 14.00 -7.85
N ILE A 38 -30.76 13.37 -6.87
CA ILE A 38 -29.47 13.83 -6.33
C ILE A 38 -28.37 12.87 -6.83
N PRO A 39 -27.61 13.22 -7.91
CA PRO A 39 -26.55 12.38 -8.44
C PRO A 39 -25.29 12.49 -7.56
N VAL A 40 -25.12 11.54 -6.63
CA VAL A 40 -23.93 11.44 -5.77
C VAL A 40 -23.23 10.12 -6.00
N SER A 41 -21.91 10.14 -6.16
CA SER A 41 -21.09 8.93 -6.25
C SER A 41 -21.05 8.19 -4.91
N ASP A 42 -21.04 6.85 -4.94
CA ASP A 42 -21.12 6.01 -3.74
C ASP A 42 -19.97 6.27 -2.75
N TYR A 43 -18.79 6.67 -3.24
CA TYR A 43 -17.65 7.05 -2.39
C TYR A 43 -17.91 8.35 -1.60
N LYS A 44 -18.61 9.33 -2.18
CA LYS A 44 -18.98 10.58 -1.50
C LYS A 44 -20.01 10.28 -0.39
N VAL A 45 -21.01 9.46 -0.68
CA VAL A 45 -22.00 8.99 0.32
C VAL A 45 -21.30 8.32 1.51
N THR A 46 -20.33 7.44 1.24
CA THR A 46 -19.55 6.76 2.28
C THR A 46 -18.70 7.72 3.11
N ASN A 47 -18.10 8.74 2.47
CA ASN A 47 -17.30 9.74 3.16
C ASN A 47 -18.16 10.63 4.08
N PHE A 48 -19.35 11.02 3.64
CA PHE A 48 -20.33 11.75 4.46
C PHE A 48 -20.86 10.90 5.62
N LEU A 49 -21.15 9.61 5.41
CA LEU A 49 -21.57 8.70 6.48
C LEU A 49 -20.48 8.51 7.55
N ARG A 50 -19.20 8.39 7.14
CA ARG A 50 -18.08 8.33 8.09
C ARG A 50 -17.91 9.63 8.88
N LYS A 51 -18.16 10.78 8.25
CA LYS A 51 -18.16 12.09 8.94
C LYS A 51 -19.30 12.16 9.97
N MET A 52 -20.53 11.82 9.58
CA MET A 52 -21.69 11.76 10.49
C MET A 52 -21.52 10.75 11.63
N ALA A 53 -20.78 9.66 11.40
CA ALA A 53 -20.44 8.69 12.45
C ALA A 53 -19.47 9.26 13.49
N ARG A 54 -18.47 10.03 13.05
CA ARG A 54 -17.56 10.75 13.95
C ARG A 54 -18.30 11.81 14.77
N GLU A 55 -19.36 12.37 14.22
CA GLU A 55 -20.26 13.33 14.88
C GLU A 55 -21.36 12.66 15.72
N GLY A 56 -21.40 11.33 15.78
CA GLY A 56 -22.34 10.55 16.60
C GLY A 56 -23.78 10.49 16.08
N GLN A 57 -24.04 10.91 14.84
CA GLN A 57 -25.40 10.96 14.26
C GLN A 57 -25.84 9.62 13.65
N VAL A 58 -24.89 8.77 13.24
CA VAL A 58 -25.15 7.47 12.59
C VAL A 58 -24.23 6.37 13.15
N GLU A 59 -24.76 5.16 13.29
CA GLU A 59 -24.06 3.97 13.75
C GLU A 59 -23.78 3.03 12.57
N TYR A 60 -22.58 2.42 12.55
CA TYR A 60 -22.17 1.43 11.55
C TYR A 60 -21.97 0.05 12.21
N LYS A 61 -22.77 -0.94 11.80
CA LYS A 61 -22.67 -2.34 12.26
C LYS A 61 -22.85 -3.29 11.08
N HIS A 62 -22.00 -4.32 10.99
CA HIS A 62 -22.07 -5.40 9.98
C HIS A 62 -22.25 -4.93 8.52
N GLY A 63 -21.55 -3.88 8.09
CA GLY A 63 -21.63 -3.40 6.70
C GLY A 63 -22.77 -2.43 6.39
N ARG A 64 -23.53 -2.00 7.40
CA ARG A 64 -24.75 -1.21 7.24
C ARG A 64 -24.84 -0.06 8.23
N TRP A 65 -25.61 0.96 7.88
CA TRP A 65 -25.76 2.23 8.59
C TRP A 65 -27.16 2.40 9.16
N LYS A 66 -27.27 2.99 10.36
CA LYS A 66 -28.53 3.39 10.99
C LYS A 66 -28.36 4.75 11.69
N ILE A 67 -29.43 5.52 11.82
CA ILE A 67 -29.42 6.74 12.65
C ILE A 67 -29.38 6.39 14.13
N VAL A 68 -28.59 7.14 14.89
CA VAL A 68 -28.61 7.11 16.35
C VAL A 68 -29.72 8.06 16.80
N GLU A 69 -30.89 7.52 17.14
CA GLU A 69 -31.95 8.33 17.74
C GLU A 69 -31.48 8.78 19.13
N SER A 70 -31.34 10.10 19.32
CA SER A 70 -31.11 10.70 20.62
C SER A 70 -32.31 10.37 21.50
N GLN A 71 -32.16 9.41 22.41
CA GLN A 71 -33.19 9.06 23.39
C GLN A 71 -33.44 10.26 24.33
N SER A 72 -34.38 11.12 23.97
CA SER A 72 -35.18 11.86 24.93
C SER A 72 -36.17 10.88 25.57
N GLN A 73 -36.00 10.65 26.88
CA GLN A 73 -36.94 10.09 27.85
C GLN A 73 -38.03 9.15 27.27
N ALA A 74 -37.80 7.84 27.37
CA ALA A 74 -38.86 6.86 27.28
C ALA A 74 -38.72 5.84 28.41
N GLN A 75 -39.81 5.73 29.15
CA GLN A 75 -40.03 4.89 30.31
C GLN A 75 -39.78 3.41 29.99
N SER A 76 -39.22 2.71 30.96
CA SER A 76 -39.10 1.26 30.99
C SER A 76 -40.47 0.60 30.87
N PHE A 77 -40.71 -0.10 29.76
CA PHE A 77 -41.70 -1.17 29.70
C PHE A 77 -40.97 -2.52 29.80
N PRO A 78 -41.42 -3.45 30.67
CA PRO A 78 -40.76 -4.74 30.84
C PRO A 78 -41.10 -5.66 29.67
N SER A 79 -40.09 -6.18 28.99
CA SER A 79 -40.25 -7.31 28.06
C SER A 79 -40.09 -8.61 28.85
N GLU A 80 -41.21 -9.26 29.16
CA GLU A 80 -41.25 -10.61 29.71
C GLU A 80 -40.62 -11.59 28.70
N ILE A 81 -39.47 -12.15 29.06
CA ILE A 81 -38.94 -13.37 28.48
C ILE A 81 -39.63 -14.51 29.21
N PHE A 82 -40.46 -15.29 28.52
CA PHE A 82 -41.00 -16.54 29.06
C PHE A 82 -39.86 -17.54 29.24
N SER A 83 -39.32 -17.63 30.45
CA SER A 83 -38.47 -18.74 30.88
C SER A 83 -39.35 -19.82 31.50
N PRO A 84 -39.20 -21.11 31.13
CA PRO A 84 -39.87 -22.18 31.86
C PRO A 84 -39.43 -22.18 33.33
N PRO A 85 -40.30 -22.57 34.28
CA PRO A 85 -39.93 -22.59 35.69
C PRO A 85 -38.76 -23.56 35.92
N PRO A 86 -37.78 -23.19 36.77
CA PRO A 86 -36.63 -24.03 37.03
C PRO A 86 -37.07 -25.34 37.72
N LEU A 87 -36.41 -26.44 37.34
CA LEU A 87 -36.59 -27.75 37.98
C LEU A 87 -36.25 -27.67 39.47
N SER A 88 -36.91 -28.49 40.29
CA SER A 88 -36.62 -28.52 41.72
C SER A 88 -35.17 -28.96 41.99
N PRO A 89 -34.55 -28.48 43.09
CA PRO A 89 -33.14 -28.75 43.40
C PRO A 89 -32.80 -30.25 43.46
N GLU A 90 -33.75 -31.07 43.92
CA GLU A 90 -33.61 -32.53 44.01
C GLU A 90 -33.52 -33.19 42.62
N VAL A 91 -34.31 -32.74 41.65
CA VAL A 91 -34.31 -33.28 40.28
C VAL A 91 -33.05 -32.85 39.52
N SER A 92 -32.55 -31.63 39.79
CA SER A 92 -31.31 -31.14 39.19
C SER A 92 -30.07 -31.88 39.71
N GLN A 93 -30.08 -32.34 40.98
CA GLN A 93 -29.01 -33.18 41.54
C GLN A 93 -29.01 -34.61 40.97
N LEU A 94 -30.20 -35.18 40.72
CA LEU A 94 -30.36 -36.50 40.10
C LEU A 94 -29.92 -36.53 38.63
N LEU A 95 -30.21 -35.47 37.87
CA LEU A 95 -29.89 -35.40 36.43
C LEU A 95 -28.43 -35.05 36.13
N TYR A 96 -27.81 -34.18 36.94
CA TYR A 96 -26.50 -33.61 36.61
C TYR A 96 -25.35 -34.07 37.50
N GLY A 97 -25.62 -34.78 38.60
CA GLY A 97 -24.60 -35.39 39.46
C GLY A 97 -23.68 -34.36 40.15
N ALA A 98 -23.41 -34.57 41.44
CA ALA A 98 -22.60 -33.65 42.22
C ALA A 98 -21.13 -33.61 41.73
N ARG A 99 -20.78 -32.58 40.96
CA ARG A 99 -19.41 -32.02 40.92
C ARG A 99 -19.44 -30.51 40.84
N GLN A 100 -19.48 -29.89 42.02
CA GLN A 100 -18.96 -28.55 42.22
C GLN A 100 -17.42 -28.62 42.18
N THR A 101 -16.83 -28.04 41.15
CA THR A 101 -15.49 -27.44 41.28
C THR A 101 -15.60 -26.01 40.79
N ARG A 102 -15.42 -25.07 41.74
CA ARG A 102 -15.14 -23.65 41.50
C ARG A 102 -14.12 -23.53 40.37
N LEU A 103 -14.47 -22.78 39.32
CA LEU A 103 -13.53 -22.25 38.35
C LEU A 103 -13.38 -20.75 38.65
N ASP A 104 -12.33 -20.44 39.40
CA ASP A 104 -11.64 -19.16 39.27
C ASP A 104 -11.10 -19.09 37.84
N GLU A 105 -11.57 -18.12 37.03
CA GLU A 105 -11.14 -17.88 35.64
C GLU A 105 -9.75 -17.24 35.53
N THR A 106 -8.80 -17.67 36.35
CA THR A 106 -7.38 -17.32 36.15
C THR A 106 -6.54 -18.57 36.39
N LYS A 107 -5.80 -18.98 35.34
CA LYS A 107 -4.88 -20.14 35.24
C LYS A 107 -5.52 -21.44 34.72
N LYS A 108 -5.68 -21.53 33.39
CA LYS A 108 -5.56 -22.80 32.65
C LYS A 108 -5.39 -22.58 31.14
N ASP A 109 -4.33 -21.87 30.78
CA ASP A 109 -3.78 -21.84 29.41
C ASP A 109 -2.26 -22.14 29.39
N GLN A 110 -1.73 -22.85 30.40
CA GLN A 110 -0.28 -23.09 30.54
C GLN A 110 0.18 -24.55 30.38
N GLU A 111 -0.66 -25.45 29.87
CA GLU A 111 -0.21 -26.83 29.60
C GLU A 111 -0.45 -27.22 28.15
N HIS A 112 0.11 -26.45 27.23
CA HIS A 112 0.62 -26.90 25.92
C HIS A 112 1.63 -25.87 25.36
N GLU A 113 2.56 -25.41 26.19
CA GLU A 113 3.78 -24.72 25.75
C GLU A 113 4.98 -25.54 26.20
N ALA A 114 5.22 -26.65 25.50
CA ALA A 114 6.53 -27.28 25.52
C ALA A 114 7.33 -26.72 24.33
N LEU A 115 8.20 -25.77 24.66
CA LEU A 115 9.43 -25.40 23.94
C LEU A 115 9.26 -24.72 22.57
N GLU A 116 8.79 -23.47 22.56
CA GLU A 116 9.41 -22.42 21.73
C GLU A 116 9.57 -21.18 22.63
N GLU A 117 10.78 -20.64 22.75
CA GLU A 117 11.04 -19.38 23.46
C GLU A 117 10.24 -18.25 22.78
N SER A 118 9.04 -17.95 23.28
CA SER A 118 8.26 -16.81 22.83
C SER A 118 8.77 -15.56 23.55
N ILE A 119 9.64 -14.81 22.89
CA ILE A 119 9.96 -13.44 23.28
C ILE A 119 8.64 -12.66 23.31
N ASP A 120 8.33 -12.04 24.45
CA ASP A 120 7.07 -11.32 24.67
C ASP A 120 7.10 -9.97 23.92
N PHE A 121 6.73 -9.99 22.63
CA PHE A 121 6.87 -8.86 21.70
C PHE A 121 5.83 -7.73 21.86
N HIS A 122 5.08 -7.68 22.96
CA HIS A 122 3.99 -6.71 23.13
C HIS A 122 4.44 -5.28 23.46
N GLU A 123 5.67 -5.07 23.94
CA GLU A 123 6.21 -3.74 24.31
C GLU A 123 7.21 -3.14 23.31
N SER A 124 7.55 -3.87 22.24
CA SER A 124 8.51 -3.37 21.22
C SER A 124 7.86 -2.32 20.29
N PRO A 125 8.60 -1.30 19.83
CA PRO A 125 8.17 -0.39 18.75
C PRO A 125 7.72 -1.12 17.48
N TRP A 126 8.20 -2.35 17.27
CA TRP A 126 7.87 -3.22 16.15
C TRP A 126 6.67 -4.13 16.39
N GLY A 127 6.02 -4.08 17.55
CA GLY A 127 4.91 -4.96 17.92
C GLY A 127 3.74 -4.92 16.92
N THR A 128 3.40 -3.74 16.40
CA THR A 128 2.36 -3.58 15.36
C THR A 128 2.76 -4.24 14.04
N PHE A 129 4.03 -4.10 13.63
CA PHE A 129 4.55 -4.73 12.42
C PHE A 129 4.54 -6.26 12.55
N ARG A 130 5.00 -6.80 13.68
CA ARG A 130 4.98 -8.26 13.93
C ARG A 130 3.55 -8.83 13.92
N LYS A 131 2.58 -8.14 14.53
CA LYS A 131 1.15 -8.52 14.46
C LYS A 131 0.64 -8.55 13.01
N LEU A 132 1.04 -7.58 12.19
CA LEU A 132 0.68 -7.54 10.77
C LEU A 132 1.30 -8.72 10.00
N ILE A 133 2.57 -9.04 10.22
CA ILE A 133 3.23 -10.18 9.61
C ILE A 133 2.58 -11.49 10.03
N ARG A 134 2.24 -11.65 11.31
CA ARG A 134 1.50 -12.82 11.81
C ARG A 134 0.14 -12.96 11.13
N TYR A 135 -0.62 -11.87 11.04
CA TYR A 135 -1.89 -11.86 10.32
C TYR A 135 -1.72 -12.24 8.84
N TYR A 136 -0.72 -11.67 8.16
CA TYR A 136 -0.45 -11.97 6.75
C TYR A 136 -0.01 -13.42 6.54
N LYS A 137 0.80 -13.98 7.45
CA LYS A 137 1.20 -15.39 7.46
C LYS A 137 -0.02 -16.31 7.57
N GLU A 138 -0.96 -16.00 8.46
CA GLU A 138 -2.22 -16.74 8.57
C GLU A 138 -3.11 -16.58 7.33
N CYS A 139 -3.13 -15.39 6.70
CA CYS A 139 -3.82 -15.21 5.42
C CYS A 139 -3.22 -16.09 4.33
N VAL A 140 -1.89 -16.11 4.19
CA VAL A 140 -1.19 -16.97 3.22
C VAL A 140 -1.46 -18.46 3.51
N ARG A 141 -1.48 -18.87 4.78
CA ARG A 141 -1.83 -20.24 5.19
C ARG A 141 -3.28 -20.60 4.87
N ASN A 142 -4.20 -19.63 4.95
CA ASN A 142 -5.61 -19.83 4.62
C ASN A 142 -5.89 -19.79 3.11
N GLU A 143 -5.07 -19.08 2.33
CA GLU A 143 -5.13 -19.06 0.87
C GLU A 143 -4.35 -20.22 0.22
N GLU A 144 -3.51 -20.91 0.99
CA GLU A 144 -2.76 -22.08 0.56
C GLU A 144 -3.74 -23.24 0.28
N GLY A 145 -4.08 -23.42 -0.99
CA GLY A 145 -4.89 -24.56 -1.42
C GLY A 145 -4.29 -25.89 -0.96
N ALA A 146 -5.13 -26.91 -0.88
CA ALA A 146 -4.76 -28.23 -0.40
C ALA A 146 -4.76 -29.29 -1.51
N ASP A 147 -3.87 -30.27 -1.36
CA ASP A 147 -3.77 -31.45 -2.20
C ASP A 147 -4.46 -32.63 -1.48
N ALA A 148 -5.69 -32.93 -1.91
CA ALA A 148 -6.51 -33.98 -1.34
C ALA A 148 -6.50 -35.21 -2.26
N MET A 149 -5.75 -36.24 -1.90
CA MET A 149 -5.56 -37.43 -2.73
C MET A 149 -5.32 -38.64 -1.83
N ALA A 150 -6.02 -39.75 -2.09
CA ALA A 150 -5.81 -41.01 -1.37
C ALA A 150 -5.96 -42.21 -2.31
N TYR A 151 -5.34 -43.34 -1.94
CA TYR A 151 -5.60 -44.62 -2.60
C TYR A 151 -6.91 -45.22 -2.11
N LEU A 152 -7.65 -45.92 -2.97
CA LEU A 152 -8.98 -46.46 -2.63
C LEU A 152 -8.93 -47.42 -1.42
N ASN A 153 -7.85 -48.19 -1.29
CA ASN A 153 -7.59 -49.11 -0.18
C ASN A 153 -7.29 -48.43 1.17
N GLN A 154 -7.06 -47.10 1.20
CA GLN A 154 -6.88 -46.31 2.42
C GLN A 154 -8.21 -45.79 3.00
N PHE A 155 -9.34 -46.35 2.52
CA PHE A 155 -10.66 -46.09 3.07
C PHE A 155 -10.71 -46.42 4.58
N GLY A 156 -11.26 -45.53 5.38
CA GLY A 156 -11.30 -45.67 6.85
C GLY A 156 -10.03 -45.20 7.57
N GLU A 157 -8.94 -44.91 6.85
CA GLU A 157 -7.71 -44.34 7.41
C GLU A 157 -7.46 -42.90 6.96
N GLN A 158 -7.53 -42.65 5.64
CA GLN A 158 -7.22 -41.35 5.02
C GLN A 158 -8.48 -40.57 4.61
N PHE A 159 -9.58 -41.28 4.35
CA PHE A 159 -10.84 -40.67 3.99
C PHE A 159 -12.05 -41.52 4.39
N LEU A 160 -13.22 -40.88 4.47
CA LEU A 160 -14.51 -41.48 4.84
C LEU A 160 -15.58 -41.05 3.84
N TYR A 161 -16.45 -41.97 3.45
CA TYR A 161 -17.67 -41.64 2.70
C TYR A 161 -18.75 -41.12 3.65
N LEU A 162 -19.47 -40.09 3.23
CA LEU A 162 -20.54 -39.49 4.01
C LEU A 162 -21.89 -39.66 3.31
N ARG A 163 -22.85 -40.31 3.97
CA ARG A 163 -24.26 -40.29 3.54
C ARG A 163 -24.85 -38.91 3.81
N LYS A 164 -25.38 -38.25 2.79
CA LYS A 164 -26.00 -36.93 2.94
C LYS A 164 -27.25 -36.75 2.08
N SER A 165 -28.21 -36.00 2.62
CA SER A 165 -29.45 -35.61 1.94
C SER A 165 -29.79 -34.16 2.26
N GLY A 166 -30.31 -33.41 1.28
CA GLY A 166 -30.66 -32.00 1.46
C GLY A 166 -29.45 -31.05 1.41
N SER A 167 -29.51 -29.90 2.11
CA SER A 167 -28.43 -28.89 2.14
C SER A 167 -27.32 -29.29 3.12
N TRP A 168 -26.55 -30.32 2.78
CA TRP A 168 -25.45 -30.82 3.60
C TRP A 168 -24.14 -30.05 3.42
N TYR A 169 -23.99 -29.27 2.35
CA TYR A 169 -22.76 -28.55 2.06
C TYR A 169 -22.77 -27.14 2.67
N PRO A 170 -21.58 -26.59 3.00
CA PRO A 170 -21.48 -25.23 3.50
C PRO A 170 -21.90 -24.18 2.46
N LYS A 171 -22.75 -23.21 2.84
CA LYS A 171 -23.20 -22.12 1.96
C LYS A 171 -22.51 -20.80 2.32
N PRO A 172 -22.07 -19.99 1.34
CA PRO A 172 -21.39 -18.73 1.60
C PRO A 172 -22.17 -17.84 2.57
N ARG A 173 -21.46 -17.17 3.49
CA ARG A 173 -22.04 -16.24 4.50
C ARG A 173 -22.94 -16.88 5.56
N THR A 174 -22.91 -18.21 5.70
CA THR A 174 -23.58 -18.93 6.80
C THR A 174 -22.57 -19.80 7.53
N GLN A 175 -22.62 -19.79 8.86
CA GLN A 175 -21.83 -20.73 9.66
C GLN A 175 -22.40 -22.13 9.44
N TRP A 176 -21.53 -23.07 9.08
CA TRP A 176 -21.90 -24.46 8.85
C TRP A 176 -21.25 -25.34 9.91
N ARG A 177 -22.04 -26.24 10.50
CA ARG A 177 -21.56 -27.22 11.49
C ARG A 177 -22.22 -28.56 11.25
N GLN A 178 -21.45 -29.62 11.46
CA GLN A 178 -21.92 -30.98 11.36
C GLN A 178 -21.21 -31.87 12.37
N SER A 179 -21.99 -32.71 13.06
CA SER A 179 -21.48 -33.68 14.01
C SER A 179 -21.51 -35.07 13.39
N ILE A 180 -20.39 -35.78 13.45
CA ILE A 180 -20.25 -37.16 13.00
C ILE A 180 -20.10 -38.04 14.25
N PRO A 181 -21.01 -39.00 14.49
CA PRO A 181 -20.92 -39.87 15.66
C PRO A 181 -19.69 -40.77 15.56
N LEU A 182 -18.90 -40.87 16.63
CA LEU A 182 -17.73 -41.73 16.68
C LEU A 182 -18.15 -43.17 16.96
N GLY A 183 -17.73 -44.09 16.09
CA GLY A 183 -17.94 -45.53 16.26
C GLY A 183 -16.64 -46.31 16.14
N PRO A 184 -16.63 -47.61 16.48
CA PRO A 184 -15.43 -48.46 16.41
C PRO A 184 -14.80 -48.52 15.01
N HIS A 185 -15.60 -48.34 13.97
CA HIS A 185 -15.19 -48.31 12.57
C HIS A 185 -14.39 -47.04 12.17
N LEU A 186 -14.31 -46.03 13.04
CA LEU A 186 -13.56 -44.78 12.81
C LEU A 186 -12.25 -44.71 13.60
N SER A 187 -11.87 -45.77 14.32
CA SER A 187 -10.68 -45.78 15.17
C SER A 187 -9.37 -45.52 14.40
N SER A 188 -9.21 -46.12 13.22
CA SER A 188 -8.05 -45.90 12.35
C SER A 188 -8.00 -44.46 11.84
N PHE A 189 -9.15 -43.90 11.40
CA PHE A 189 -9.26 -42.51 10.97
C PHE A 189 -8.92 -41.52 12.09
N LEU A 190 -9.41 -41.76 13.32
CA LEU A 190 -9.11 -40.92 14.49
C LEU A 190 -7.63 -40.97 14.88
N THR A 191 -7.01 -42.13 14.74
CA THR A 191 -5.57 -42.29 14.99
C THR A 191 -4.76 -41.47 13.98
N SER A 192 -5.14 -41.51 12.69
CA SER A 192 -4.56 -40.65 11.65
C SER A 192 -4.83 -39.16 11.93
N LEU A 193 -6.04 -38.83 12.38
CA LEU A 193 -6.44 -37.46 12.72
C LEU A 193 -5.56 -36.84 13.82
N ASN A 194 -5.21 -37.63 14.84
CA ASN A 194 -4.31 -37.19 15.92
C ASN A 194 -2.84 -37.07 15.45
N ARG A 195 -2.40 -37.93 14.52
CA ARG A 195 -1.03 -37.86 13.94
C ARG A 195 -0.86 -36.73 12.92
N ALA A 196 -1.94 -36.26 12.32
CA ALA A 196 -1.96 -35.31 11.20
C ALA A 196 -1.31 -33.94 11.48
N GLY A 197 -1.04 -33.57 12.75
CA GLY A 197 -0.32 -32.35 13.11
C GLY A 197 -0.86 -31.07 12.42
N ASN A 198 0.03 -30.11 12.16
CA ASN A 198 -0.28 -28.89 11.40
C ASN A 198 -0.07 -29.03 9.87
N GLU A 199 0.49 -30.16 9.40
CA GLU A 199 0.85 -30.34 7.99
C GLU A 199 -0.31 -30.86 7.11
N GLN A 200 -1.28 -31.53 7.71
CA GLN A 200 -2.45 -32.08 7.02
C GLN A 200 -3.73 -31.39 7.49
N ALA A 201 -4.46 -30.80 6.54
CA ALA A 201 -5.76 -30.21 6.79
C ALA A 201 -6.87 -31.25 6.61
N LEU A 202 -7.99 -31.09 7.30
CA LEU A 202 -9.18 -31.90 7.07
C LEU A 202 -10.08 -31.16 6.07
N VAL A 203 -10.56 -31.86 5.04
CA VAL A 203 -11.39 -31.27 4.00
C VAL A 203 -12.66 -32.08 3.74
N LEU A 204 -13.75 -31.38 3.44
CA LEU A 204 -15.01 -31.94 2.97
C LEU A 204 -15.06 -31.82 1.44
N GLY A 205 -14.87 -32.93 0.74
CA GLY A 205 -14.72 -32.98 -0.72
C GLY A 205 -15.94 -33.50 -1.48
N TYR A 206 -16.22 -32.90 -2.65
CA TYR A 206 -17.26 -33.30 -3.60
C TYR A 206 -17.06 -32.65 -4.98
N PRO A 207 -17.42 -33.30 -6.10
CA PRO A 207 -17.64 -34.74 -6.27
C PRO A 207 -16.31 -35.49 -6.29
N LEU A 208 -16.34 -36.82 -6.29
CA LEU A 208 -15.14 -37.64 -6.24
C LEU A 208 -14.72 -38.11 -7.64
N ASP A 209 -13.50 -37.81 -8.06
CA ASP A 209 -12.89 -38.34 -9.28
C ASP A 209 -12.10 -39.61 -8.93
N GLY A 210 -12.46 -40.73 -9.55
CA GLY A 210 -11.77 -41.99 -9.46
C GLY A 210 -10.90 -42.22 -10.69
N VAL A 211 -9.63 -42.58 -10.49
CA VAL A 211 -8.66 -42.84 -11.55
C VAL A 211 -7.98 -44.18 -11.29
N ASN A 212 -8.09 -45.09 -12.25
CA ASN A 212 -7.33 -46.34 -12.28
C ASN A 212 -6.08 -46.14 -13.14
N ILE A 213 -4.90 -46.38 -12.55
CA ILE A 213 -3.60 -46.25 -13.21
C ILE A 213 -3.04 -47.66 -13.42
N PRO A 214 -3.03 -48.18 -14.67
CA PRO A 214 -2.48 -49.49 -14.94
C PRO A 214 -0.95 -49.49 -14.79
N ARG A 215 -0.39 -50.51 -14.14
CA ARG A 215 1.06 -50.71 -13.99
C ARG A 215 1.49 -52.01 -14.65
N GLU A 216 2.59 -51.99 -15.41
CA GLU A 216 3.14 -53.21 -15.99
C GLU A 216 3.80 -54.06 -14.89
N GLY A 217 3.24 -55.25 -14.62
CA GLY A 217 3.80 -56.23 -13.67
C GLY A 217 3.42 -56.06 -12.20
N GLU A 218 2.63 -55.04 -11.85
CA GLU A 218 2.07 -54.79 -10.51
C GLU A 218 0.53 -54.66 -10.60
N PRO A 219 -0.23 -54.88 -9.52
CA PRO A 219 -1.66 -54.59 -9.53
C PRO A 219 -1.93 -53.11 -9.81
N ASP A 220 -3.01 -52.83 -10.55
CA ASP A 220 -3.43 -51.47 -10.88
C ASP A 220 -3.62 -50.63 -9.62
N VAL A 221 -3.29 -49.34 -9.72
CA VAL A 221 -3.40 -48.41 -8.60
C VAL A 221 -4.67 -47.59 -8.74
N ASP A 222 -5.60 -47.82 -7.81
CA ASP A 222 -6.88 -47.13 -7.73
C ASP A 222 -6.78 -45.90 -6.82
N LEU A 223 -6.99 -44.73 -7.42
CA LEU A 223 -6.85 -43.43 -6.78
C LEU A 223 -8.17 -42.68 -6.73
N VAL A 224 -8.44 -42.02 -5.60
CA VAL A 224 -9.58 -41.12 -5.44
C VAL A 224 -9.14 -39.72 -5.00
N GLN A 225 -9.75 -38.71 -5.60
CA GLN A 225 -9.50 -37.30 -5.28
C GLN A 225 -10.79 -36.48 -5.42
N PRO A 226 -11.18 -35.66 -4.43
CA PRO A 226 -12.31 -34.76 -4.60
C PRO A 226 -11.97 -33.67 -5.61
N ILE A 227 -12.91 -33.26 -6.46
CA ILE A 227 -12.70 -32.19 -7.44
C ILE A 227 -12.77 -30.82 -6.78
N PHE A 228 -13.81 -30.60 -5.98
CA PHE A 228 -13.94 -29.42 -5.12
C PHE A 228 -13.92 -29.85 -3.66
N PHE A 229 -13.47 -28.98 -2.77
CA PHE A 229 -13.52 -29.25 -1.34
C PHE A 229 -13.71 -27.97 -0.52
N PHE A 230 -14.11 -28.15 0.74
CA PHE A 230 -14.16 -27.12 1.75
C PHE A 230 -13.17 -27.48 2.87
N PRO A 231 -12.25 -26.59 3.26
CA PRO A 231 -11.47 -26.79 4.46
C PRO A 231 -12.40 -26.76 5.68
N VAL A 232 -12.24 -27.73 6.59
CA VAL A 232 -13.07 -27.83 7.80
C VAL A 232 -12.23 -27.76 9.06
N GLU A 233 -12.67 -26.98 10.03
CA GLU A 233 -12.15 -27.02 11.39
C GLU A 233 -12.75 -28.21 12.13
N ARG A 234 -11.97 -28.80 13.04
CA ARG A 234 -12.33 -30.01 13.76
C ARG A 234 -12.31 -29.77 15.26
N ASP A 235 -13.30 -30.31 15.94
CA ASP A 235 -13.39 -30.36 17.39
C ASP A 235 -13.93 -31.73 17.82
N ILE A 236 -13.34 -32.33 18.84
CA ILE A 236 -13.73 -33.66 19.33
C ILE A 236 -14.35 -33.48 20.71
N SER A 237 -15.68 -33.59 20.79
CA SER A 237 -16.41 -33.49 22.05
C SER A 237 -17.26 -34.74 22.27
N THR A 238 -17.20 -35.33 23.47
CA THR A 238 -18.16 -36.33 23.98
C THR A 238 -18.57 -37.42 22.96
N GLY A 239 -17.60 -38.08 22.32
CA GLY A 239 -17.89 -39.17 21.38
C GLY A 239 -18.42 -38.74 20.00
N THR A 240 -18.27 -37.46 19.64
CA THR A 240 -18.62 -36.92 18.31
C THR A 240 -17.45 -36.13 17.72
N LEU A 241 -17.23 -36.26 16.41
CA LEU A 241 -16.36 -35.38 15.64
C LEU A 241 -17.21 -34.24 15.08
N ASN A 242 -17.03 -33.05 15.62
CA ASN A 242 -17.66 -31.83 15.13
C ASN A 242 -16.76 -31.20 14.07
N ILE A 243 -17.31 -31.01 12.88
CA ILE A 243 -16.69 -30.23 11.82
C ILE A 243 -17.44 -28.92 11.64
N ARG A 244 -16.69 -27.82 11.57
CA ARG A 244 -17.25 -26.47 11.44
C ARG A 244 -16.54 -25.67 10.36
N VAL A 245 -17.28 -24.78 9.72
CA VAL A 245 -16.75 -23.81 8.75
C VAL A 245 -17.39 -22.46 9.03
N GLU A 246 -16.57 -21.46 9.37
CA GLU A 246 -17.05 -20.11 9.70
C GLU A 246 -17.39 -19.29 8.45
N ASP A 247 -16.49 -19.26 7.45
CA ASP A 247 -16.71 -18.62 6.14
C ASP A 247 -16.46 -19.63 5.01
N PRO A 248 -17.49 -20.42 4.62
CA PRO A 248 -17.30 -21.48 3.66
C PRO A 248 -17.05 -21.00 2.23
N ARG A 249 -15.92 -21.43 1.67
CA ARG A 249 -15.54 -21.19 0.28
C ARG A 249 -15.14 -22.53 -0.37
N PRO A 250 -15.75 -22.89 -1.51
CA PRO A 250 -15.33 -24.08 -2.24
C PRO A 250 -14.00 -23.80 -2.95
N GLU A 251 -13.04 -24.68 -2.77
CA GLU A 251 -11.75 -24.68 -3.47
C GLU A 251 -11.71 -25.80 -4.50
N VAL A 252 -10.84 -25.66 -5.51
CA VAL A 252 -10.56 -26.71 -6.49
C VAL A 252 -9.33 -27.47 -6.04
N ASN A 253 -9.41 -28.79 -6.04
CA ASN A 253 -8.28 -29.65 -5.72
C ASN A 253 -7.15 -29.49 -6.74
N LEU A 254 -5.99 -29.07 -6.22
CA LEU A 254 -4.82 -28.79 -7.04
C LEU A 254 -4.30 -30.05 -7.73
N ALA A 255 -4.22 -31.20 -7.03
CA ALA A 255 -3.76 -32.44 -7.63
C ALA A 255 -4.68 -32.91 -8.76
N TRP A 256 -5.99 -32.84 -8.56
CA TRP A 256 -6.94 -33.15 -9.62
C TRP A 256 -6.73 -32.26 -10.84
N LEU A 257 -6.57 -30.96 -10.60
CA LEU A 257 -6.42 -29.96 -11.65
C LEU A 257 -5.08 -30.10 -12.40
N GLU A 258 -3.99 -30.43 -11.71
CA GLU A 258 -2.70 -30.71 -12.34
C GLU A 258 -2.70 -32.02 -13.11
N TYR A 259 -3.23 -33.09 -12.51
CA TYR A 259 -3.33 -34.40 -13.15
C TYR A 259 -4.17 -34.32 -14.44
N ARG A 260 -5.35 -33.68 -14.37
CA ARG A 260 -6.32 -33.62 -15.47
C ARG A 260 -5.87 -32.70 -16.60
N PHE A 261 -5.19 -31.59 -16.30
CA PHE A 261 -4.78 -30.61 -17.32
C PHE A 261 -3.29 -30.63 -17.65
N LYS A 262 -2.54 -31.67 -17.23
CA LYS A 262 -1.08 -31.81 -17.45
C LYS A 262 -0.63 -31.53 -18.88
N LYS A 263 -1.43 -31.92 -19.88
CA LYS A 263 -1.11 -31.77 -21.31
C LYS A 263 -1.60 -30.46 -21.93
N ASN A 264 -2.61 -29.78 -21.37
CA ASN A 264 -3.29 -28.63 -21.98
C ASN A 264 -3.53 -27.47 -20.97
N PRO A 265 -2.57 -26.54 -20.79
CA PRO A 265 -2.69 -25.44 -19.82
C PRO A 265 -3.74 -24.38 -20.18
N GLU A 266 -4.13 -24.23 -21.46
CA GLU A 266 -5.19 -23.30 -21.87
C GLU A 266 -6.58 -23.78 -21.43
N ASN A 267 -6.82 -25.09 -21.47
CA ASN A 267 -8.07 -25.69 -21.00
C ASN A 267 -8.21 -25.56 -19.48
N LYS A 268 -7.10 -25.62 -18.73
CA LYS A 268 -7.07 -25.34 -17.28
C LYS A 268 -7.61 -23.94 -16.98
N ARG A 269 -7.17 -22.93 -17.72
CA ARG A 269 -7.65 -21.55 -17.56
C ARG A 269 -9.12 -21.39 -17.93
N SER A 270 -9.54 -22.01 -19.03
CA SER A 270 -10.93 -21.97 -19.48
C SER A 270 -11.87 -22.60 -18.47
N PHE A 271 -11.48 -23.73 -17.86
CA PHE A 271 -12.21 -24.38 -16.78
C PHE A 271 -12.31 -23.48 -15.53
N LEU A 272 -11.19 -22.92 -15.06
CA LEU A 272 -11.20 -22.04 -13.89
C LEU A 272 -12.00 -20.75 -14.11
N SER A 273 -12.00 -20.22 -15.33
CA SER A 273 -12.85 -19.08 -15.71
C SER A 273 -14.33 -19.46 -15.73
N ALA A 274 -14.68 -20.66 -16.23
CA ALA A 274 -16.06 -21.16 -16.21
C ALA A 274 -16.57 -21.43 -14.78
N CYS A 275 -15.68 -21.82 -13.87
CA CYS A 275 -15.97 -21.92 -12.44
C CYS A 275 -16.12 -20.55 -11.74
N GLY A 276 -15.86 -19.43 -12.42
CA GLY A 276 -15.88 -18.09 -11.84
C GLY A 276 -14.72 -17.81 -10.87
N LEU A 277 -13.65 -18.60 -10.93
CA LEU A 277 -12.48 -18.50 -10.04
C LEU A 277 -11.35 -17.65 -10.61
N ILE A 278 -11.40 -17.32 -11.91
CA ILE A 278 -10.44 -16.44 -12.59
C ILE A 278 -11.21 -15.46 -13.46
N ASN A 279 -11.00 -14.17 -13.23
CA ASN A 279 -11.48 -13.11 -14.12
C ASN A 279 -10.87 -13.29 -15.52
N ARG A 280 -11.68 -13.19 -16.58
CA ARG A 280 -11.15 -13.05 -17.95
C ARG A 280 -10.23 -11.83 -17.94
N ILE A 281 -8.92 -12.03 -18.01
CA ILE A 281 -7.94 -10.95 -18.01
C ILE A 281 -8.24 -10.07 -19.24
N GLN A 282 -8.71 -8.86 -18.99
CA GLN A 282 -8.46 -7.74 -19.90
C GLN A 282 -6.97 -7.43 -19.82
N SER A 283 -6.34 -7.36 -20.99
CA SER A 283 -4.98 -6.83 -21.15
C SER A 283 -4.97 -5.35 -20.79
N ASP A 284 -4.39 -4.99 -19.64
CA ASP A 284 -3.51 -3.83 -19.40
C ASP A 284 -3.63 -3.32 -17.95
N ASP A 285 -2.50 -3.37 -17.23
CA ASP A 285 -1.97 -2.44 -16.21
C ASP A 285 -2.88 -1.63 -15.24
N GLU A 286 -4.12 -2.05 -14.98
CA GLU A 286 -4.88 -1.55 -13.83
C GLU A 286 -5.21 -2.69 -12.87
N ILE A 287 -4.41 -2.81 -11.80
CA ILE A 287 -4.91 -3.42 -10.56
C ILE A 287 -5.92 -2.42 -9.99
N LEU A 288 -7.17 -2.47 -10.46
CA LEU A 288 -8.26 -1.95 -9.64
C LEU A 288 -8.22 -2.71 -8.31
N PRO A 289 -8.39 -2.03 -7.16
CA PRO A 289 -8.60 -2.74 -5.91
C PRO A 289 -9.81 -3.64 -6.13
N SER A 290 -9.59 -4.94 -5.94
CA SER A 290 -10.58 -6.01 -6.06
C SER A 290 -11.98 -5.46 -5.76
N GLU A 291 -12.86 -5.50 -6.76
CA GLU A 291 -14.27 -5.16 -6.52
C GLU A 291 -14.74 -6.05 -5.36
N ARG A 292 -14.89 -5.45 -4.18
CA ARG A 292 -15.38 -6.13 -2.97
C ARG A 292 -16.83 -6.54 -3.22
N GLY A 293 -16.98 -7.71 -3.82
CA GLY A 293 -18.26 -8.24 -4.25
C GLY A 293 -18.18 -9.36 -5.28
N GLU A 294 -17.01 -9.96 -5.55
CA GLU A 294 -16.92 -11.19 -6.34
C GLU A 294 -17.94 -12.21 -5.79
N LEU A 295 -18.87 -12.61 -6.65
CA LEU A 295 -19.86 -13.64 -6.35
C LEU A 295 -19.10 -14.95 -6.12
N ILE A 296 -18.84 -15.27 -4.85
CA ILE A 296 -18.24 -16.55 -4.45
C ILE A 296 -19.08 -17.66 -5.11
N PRO A 297 -18.50 -18.48 -6.01
CA PRO A 297 -19.27 -19.47 -6.74
C PRO A 297 -19.84 -20.48 -5.73
N THR A 298 -21.13 -20.76 -5.84
CA THR A 298 -21.76 -21.82 -5.07
C THR A 298 -21.33 -23.18 -5.61
N LEU A 299 -21.40 -24.21 -4.77
CA LEU A 299 -21.12 -25.59 -5.20
C LEU A 299 -21.99 -25.99 -6.40
N ASP A 300 -23.25 -25.53 -6.44
CA ASP A 300 -24.16 -25.72 -7.57
C ASP A 300 -23.58 -25.19 -8.89
N ASN A 301 -23.04 -23.97 -8.90
CA ASN A 301 -22.44 -23.38 -10.09
C ASN A 301 -21.20 -24.16 -10.55
N LEU A 302 -20.39 -24.62 -9.61
CA LEU A 302 -19.19 -25.41 -9.89
C LEU A 302 -19.51 -26.76 -10.53
N ILE A 303 -20.59 -27.41 -10.10
CA ILE A 303 -21.03 -28.69 -10.67
C ILE A 303 -21.63 -28.51 -12.06
N VAL A 304 -22.39 -27.43 -12.29
CA VAL A 304 -22.86 -27.08 -13.63
C VAL A 304 -21.67 -26.83 -14.57
N ALA A 305 -20.65 -26.10 -14.12
CA ALA A 305 -19.43 -25.88 -14.89
C ALA A 305 -18.69 -27.19 -15.18
N LEU A 306 -18.58 -28.07 -14.18
CA LEU A 306 -17.92 -29.38 -14.30
C LEU A 306 -18.63 -30.31 -15.30
N THR A 307 -19.95 -30.43 -15.19
CA THR A 307 -20.77 -31.28 -16.08
C THR A 307 -20.77 -30.75 -17.52
N SER A 308 -20.75 -29.43 -17.69
CA SER A 308 -20.62 -28.79 -19.02
C SER A 308 -19.24 -29.03 -19.64
N PHE A 309 -18.17 -29.01 -18.84
CA PHE A 309 -16.79 -29.24 -19.32
C PHE A 309 -16.46 -30.73 -19.55
N PHE A 310 -17.09 -31.65 -18.81
CA PHE A 310 -16.79 -33.09 -18.88
C PHE A 310 -18.05 -33.97 -18.92
N PRO A 311 -18.91 -33.84 -19.94
CA PRO A 311 -20.20 -34.55 -20.00
C PRO A 311 -20.04 -36.08 -20.05
N GLU A 312 -19.05 -36.60 -20.76
CA GLU A 312 -18.86 -38.05 -20.97
C GLU A 312 -18.17 -38.77 -19.79
N ARG A 313 -17.73 -38.04 -18.76
CA ARG A 313 -16.93 -38.61 -17.65
C ARG A 313 -17.69 -38.74 -16.34
N ALA A 314 -18.89 -38.18 -16.25
CA ALA A 314 -19.78 -38.44 -15.13
C ALA A 314 -20.32 -39.88 -15.25
N ARG A 315 -19.90 -40.77 -14.36
CA ARG A 315 -20.37 -42.17 -14.32
C ARG A 315 -21.74 -42.29 -13.66
N GLU A 316 -22.05 -41.34 -12.78
CA GLU A 316 -23.30 -41.21 -12.06
C GLU A 316 -23.81 -39.77 -12.20
N PRO A 317 -25.13 -39.53 -12.14
CA PRO A 317 -25.66 -38.17 -12.08
C PRO A 317 -25.20 -37.48 -10.80
N LEU A 318 -24.59 -36.29 -10.93
CA LEU A 318 -24.06 -35.50 -9.81
C LEU A 318 -25.20 -34.78 -9.07
N LEU A 319 -25.97 -35.54 -8.30
CA LEU A 319 -27.12 -35.06 -7.53
C LEU A 319 -26.67 -34.57 -6.15
N ILE A 320 -26.51 -33.26 -6.00
CA ILE A 320 -26.08 -32.61 -4.75
C ILE A 320 -27.01 -32.93 -3.58
N ASN A 321 -28.33 -33.02 -3.83
CA ASN A 321 -29.31 -33.20 -2.76
C ASN A 321 -29.40 -34.65 -2.25
N THR A 322 -28.73 -35.61 -2.88
CA THR A 322 -28.83 -37.03 -2.53
C THR A 322 -27.51 -37.74 -2.79
N ILE A 323 -26.76 -38.02 -1.73
CA ILE A 323 -25.44 -38.64 -1.79
C ILE A 323 -25.45 -40.02 -1.13
N PRO A 324 -25.03 -41.07 -1.85
CA PRO A 324 -24.82 -42.40 -1.29
C PRO A 324 -23.56 -42.48 -0.42
N ASP A 325 -23.60 -43.37 0.58
CA ASP A 325 -22.45 -43.82 1.37
C ASP A 325 -21.83 -45.13 0.85
N THR A 326 -22.39 -45.72 -0.20
CA THR A 326 -21.88 -46.98 -0.77
C THR A 326 -20.45 -46.79 -1.29
N PRO A 327 -19.47 -47.57 -0.79
CA PRO A 327 -18.10 -47.54 -1.29
C PRO A 327 -18.04 -47.84 -2.79
N ILE A 328 -17.08 -47.23 -3.48
CA ILE A 328 -16.81 -47.53 -4.89
C ILE A 328 -16.21 -48.95 -4.98
N LYS A 329 -16.73 -49.79 -5.88
CA LYS A 329 -16.31 -51.18 -6.05
C LYS A 329 -14.97 -51.28 -6.77
N GLU A 330 -14.14 -52.24 -6.36
CA GLU A 330 -12.93 -52.64 -7.08
C GLU A 330 -13.28 -53.66 -8.20
N PRO A 331 -12.66 -53.57 -9.39
CA PRO A 331 -11.67 -52.56 -9.81
C PRO A 331 -12.32 -51.21 -10.16
N LEU A 332 -11.66 -50.11 -9.78
CA LEU A 332 -12.16 -48.76 -9.99
C LEU A 332 -12.28 -48.43 -11.49
N GLN A 333 -13.49 -48.05 -11.92
CA GLN A 333 -13.64 -47.49 -13.26
C GLN A 333 -13.28 -46.01 -13.24
N THR A 334 -12.44 -45.56 -14.18
CA THR A 334 -12.08 -44.12 -14.24
C THR A 334 -13.31 -43.27 -14.56
N GLY A 335 -13.55 -42.23 -13.75
CA GLY A 335 -14.68 -41.30 -13.91
C GLY A 335 -15.04 -40.53 -12.64
N ILE A 336 -16.05 -39.65 -12.76
CA ILE A 336 -16.56 -38.81 -11.67
C ILE A 336 -17.80 -39.46 -11.04
N TYR A 337 -17.79 -39.59 -9.72
CA TYR A 337 -18.81 -40.25 -8.90
C TYR A 337 -19.53 -39.26 -7.97
N ASN A 338 -20.83 -39.49 -7.74
CA ASN A 338 -21.63 -38.67 -6.84
C ASN A 338 -21.38 -39.05 -5.37
N ARG A 339 -20.19 -38.75 -4.85
CA ARG A 339 -19.78 -39.09 -3.47
C ARG A 339 -19.22 -37.87 -2.74
N VAL A 340 -19.55 -37.77 -1.46
CA VAL A 340 -18.95 -36.83 -0.52
C VAL A 340 -17.94 -37.59 0.32
N VAL A 341 -16.76 -36.99 0.47
CA VAL A 341 -15.71 -37.53 1.31
C VAL A 341 -15.27 -36.53 2.37
N LEU A 342 -14.96 -37.03 3.56
CA LEU A 342 -14.12 -36.33 4.52
C LEU A 342 -12.71 -36.89 4.36
N MET A 343 -11.72 -36.06 4.01
CA MET A 343 -10.39 -36.53 3.61
C MET A 343 -9.29 -35.66 4.24
N PHE A 344 -8.12 -36.25 4.53
CA PHE A 344 -6.93 -35.47 4.84
C PHE A 344 -6.28 -34.94 3.57
N ALA A 345 -6.00 -33.64 3.56
CA ALA A 345 -5.34 -32.96 2.45
C ALA A 345 -3.98 -32.45 2.90
N LYS A 346 -2.96 -32.68 2.07
CA LYS A 346 -1.62 -32.12 2.28
C LYS A 346 -1.64 -30.65 1.89
N ARG A 347 -1.13 -29.77 2.75
CA ARG A 347 -0.94 -28.37 2.36
C ARG A 347 0.10 -28.29 1.25
N THR A 348 -0.13 -27.41 0.27
CA THR A 348 0.76 -27.34 -0.90
C THR A 348 2.16 -26.84 -0.52
N LYS A 349 3.19 -27.22 -1.28
CA LYS A 349 4.58 -26.79 -1.00
C LYS A 349 4.90 -25.40 -1.57
N TYR A 350 3.98 -24.78 -2.30
CA TYR A 350 4.23 -23.56 -3.07
C TYR A 350 4.52 -22.33 -2.19
N THR A 351 3.90 -22.26 -1.01
CA THR A 351 4.08 -21.14 -0.08
C THR A 351 5.03 -21.46 1.07
N LYS A 352 5.63 -22.65 1.12
CA LYS A 352 6.58 -23.04 2.17
C LYS A 352 7.75 -22.05 2.32
N THR A 353 8.35 -21.62 1.21
CA THR A 353 9.44 -20.64 1.23
C THR A 353 8.98 -19.28 1.74
N LEU A 354 7.84 -18.78 1.24
CA LEU A 354 7.28 -17.50 1.67
C LEU A 354 6.91 -17.52 3.17
N LEU A 355 6.30 -18.59 3.66
CA LEU A 355 5.99 -18.75 5.07
C LEU A 355 7.26 -18.82 5.92
N GLY A 356 8.32 -19.46 5.41
CA GLY A 356 9.65 -19.44 6.02
C GLY A 356 10.23 -18.03 6.12
N GLU A 357 10.22 -17.27 5.02
CA GLU A 357 10.68 -15.88 4.96
C GLU A 357 9.89 -14.96 5.90
N LEU A 358 8.55 -15.05 5.90
CA LEU A 358 7.70 -14.28 6.81
C LEU A 358 7.97 -14.63 8.28
N THR A 359 8.20 -15.91 8.58
CA THR A 359 8.56 -16.35 9.94
C THR A 359 9.93 -15.82 10.35
N ALA A 360 10.91 -15.80 9.43
CA ALA A 360 12.21 -15.22 9.69
C ALA A 360 12.11 -13.71 9.95
N ILE A 361 11.32 -12.97 9.16
CA ILE A 361 11.08 -11.53 9.36
C ILE A 361 10.36 -11.26 10.69
N GLU A 362 9.40 -12.12 11.07
CA GLU A 362 8.68 -12.00 12.34
C GLU A 362 9.61 -12.20 13.55
N LYS A 363 10.51 -13.19 13.46
CA LYS A 363 11.48 -13.55 14.51
C LYS A 363 12.72 -12.66 14.54
N ALA A 364 12.94 -11.83 13.51
CA ALA A 364 14.09 -10.91 13.45
C ALA A 364 14.11 -9.96 14.65
N THR A 365 15.32 -9.66 15.13
CA THR A 365 15.52 -8.77 16.28
C THR A 365 15.18 -7.31 15.93
N ASP A 366 14.89 -6.49 16.95
CA ASP A 366 14.63 -5.06 16.74
C ASP A 366 15.85 -4.36 16.13
N GLU A 367 17.08 -4.77 16.48
CA GLU A 367 18.32 -4.24 15.93
C GLU A 367 18.47 -4.54 14.44
N GLU A 368 18.16 -5.76 14.01
CA GLU A 368 18.15 -6.15 12.60
C GLU A 368 17.10 -5.36 11.81
N LEU A 369 15.85 -5.31 12.31
CA LEU A 369 14.77 -4.58 11.65
C LEU A 369 15.09 -3.08 11.52
N ASN A 370 15.76 -2.49 12.52
CA ASN A 370 16.22 -1.10 12.51
C ASN A 370 17.28 -0.79 11.44
N LYS A 371 18.02 -1.79 10.94
CA LYS A 371 18.97 -1.64 9.82
C LYS A 371 18.29 -1.70 8.45
N THR A 372 17.00 -2.05 8.38
CA THR A 372 16.27 -2.21 7.12
C THR A 372 15.46 -0.98 6.73
N ALA A 373 15.00 -0.95 5.47
CA ALA A 373 14.07 0.07 4.98
C ALA A 373 12.71 0.06 5.71
N LEU A 374 12.35 -1.05 6.40
CA LEU A 374 11.09 -1.16 7.13
C LEU A 374 11.00 -0.13 8.26
N LYS A 375 12.13 0.27 8.85
CA LYS A 375 12.19 1.27 9.94
C LYS A 375 11.50 2.56 9.50
N TYR A 376 11.80 3.02 8.30
CA TYR A 376 11.29 4.27 7.76
C TYR A 376 9.82 4.22 7.31
N ILE A 377 9.23 3.03 7.24
CA ILE A 377 7.83 2.77 6.88
C ILE A 377 6.97 2.57 8.13
N PHE A 378 7.46 1.77 9.09
CA PHE A 378 6.67 1.34 10.25
C PHE A 378 6.96 2.10 11.54
N LEU A 379 8.17 2.66 11.70
CA LEU A 379 8.50 3.50 12.85
C LEU A 379 8.31 4.97 12.48
N ASN A 380 7.44 5.65 13.23
CA ASN A 380 7.17 7.08 13.06
C ASN A 380 8.40 7.89 13.49
N ASN A 381 9.10 8.51 12.53
CA ASN A 381 10.14 9.48 12.85
C ASN A 381 9.48 10.86 13.09
N GLU A 382 9.12 11.17 14.34
CA GLU A 382 8.71 12.52 14.76
C GLU A 382 9.79 13.59 14.47
N GLU A 383 11.04 13.16 14.26
CA GLU A 383 12.18 14.01 13.93
C GLU A 383 12.18 14.56 12.49
N ARG A 384 11.30 14.10 11.59
CA ARG A 384 11.33 14.51 10.17
C ARG A 384 10.93 15.96 9.93
N THR A 385 10.25 16.60 10.88
CA THR A 385 9.67 17.95 10.67
C THR A 385 10.66 19.10 10.86
N SER A 386 11.81 18.88 11.51
CA SER A 386 12.77 19.96 11.85
C SER A 386 14.02 20.02 10.95
N LEU A 387 14.38 18.93 10.28
CA LEU A 387 15.57 18.86 9.41
C LEU A 387 15.26 19.05 7.90
N GLY A 388 14.02 18.82 7.46
CA GLY A 388 13.66 18.75 6.04
C GLY A 388 13.52 20.08 5.28
N GLU A 389 13.46 21.22 5.98
CA GLU A 389 13.32 22.55 5.33
C GLU A 389 14.66 23.28 5.13
N LYS A 390 15.71 22.91 5.85
CA LYS A 390 16.99 23.65 5.81
C LYS A 390 18.01 23.15 4.78
N ASP A 391 17.83 21.95 4.22
CA ASP A 391 18.86 21.33 3.38
C ASP A 391 18.33 20.76 2.04
N GLN A 392 17.41 21.47 1.40
CA GLN A 392 16.96 21.11 0.05
C GLN A 392 17.97 21.62 -0.99
N SER A 393 19.12 20.95 -1.06
CA SER A 393 19.96 21.02 -2.27
C SER A 393 19.09 20.65 -3.48
N VAL A 394 19.12 21.50 -4.51
CA VAL A 394 18.24 21.36 -5.67
C VAL A 394 18.73 20.19 -6.51
N HIS A 395 17.86 19.57 -7.30
CA HIS A 395 18.24 18.41 -8.11
C HIS A 395 19.41 18.67 -9.07
N GLU A 396 19.63 19.92 -9.51
CA GLU A 396 20.76 20.32 -10.36
C GLU A 396 22.11 20.27 -9.62
N GLU A 397 22.12 20.29 -8.30
CA GLU A 397 23.35 20.18 -7.50
C GLU A 397 23.78 18.71 -7.34
N VAL A 398 22.90 17.77 -7.65
CA VAL A 398 23.01 16.38 -7.18
C VAL A 398 23.11 15.38 -8.32
N VAL A 399 22.36 15.63 -9.40
CA VAL A 399 22.06 14.66 -10.46
C VAL A 399 22.82 15.01 -11.72
N ILE A 400 23.64 14.10 -12.22
CA ILE A 400 24.23 14.16 -13.54
C ILE A 400 23.36 13.33 -14.49
N ASP A 401 23.06 13.82 -15.69
CA ASP A 401 22.28 13.04 -16.65
C ASP A 401 23.22 12.04 -17.35
N THR A 402 23.49 10.91 -16.69
CA THR A 402 24.55 9.97 -17.10
C THR A 402 24.21 9.19 -18.36
N THR A 403 22.92 9.00 -18.65
CA THR A 403 22.45 8.17 -19.76
C THR A 403 21.75 8.98 -20.84
N LEU A 404 20.59 9.52 -20.51
CA LEU A 404 19.76 10.36 -21.38
C LEU A 404 19.32 11.60 -20.61
N SER A 405 19.13 12.71 -21.33
CA SER A 405 18.65 13.97 -20.75
C SER A 405 17.33 13.77 -20.01
N LEU A 406 17.31 14.16 -18.74
CA LEU A 406 16.13 14.05 -17.87
C LEU A 406 15.37 15.38 -17.85
N ASN A 407 14.04 15.30 -17.70
CA ASN A 407 13.25 16.48 -17.36
C ASN A 407 13.35 16.80 -15.84
N ALA A 408 12.84 17.95 -15.40
CA ALA A 408 12.93 18.38 -14.00
C ALA A 408 12.27 17.39 -13.02
N GLU A 409 11.10 16.82 -13.36
CA GLU A 409 10.42 15.85 -12.49
C GLU A 409 11.23 14.56 -12.32
N GLN A 410 11.81 14.06 -13.41
CA GLN A 410 12.67 12.89 -13.42
C GLN A 410 13.97 13.16 -12.64
N ARG A 411 14.62 14.32 -12.82
CA ARG A 411 15.80 14.70 -12.01
C ARG A 411 15.45 14.79 -10.53
N ASN A 412 14.25 15.27 -10.19
CA ASN A 412 13.79 15.35 -8.80
C ASN A 412 13.60 13.95 -8.22
N ALA A 413 13.04 13.03 -9.00
CA ALA A 413 12.93 11.63 -8.64
C ALA A 413 14.30 10.98 -8.40
N VAL A 414 15.28 11.20 -9.29
CA VAL A 414 16.66 10.72 -9.13
C VAL A 414 17.31 11.34 -7.88
N SER A 415 17.19 12.65 -7.68
CA SER A 415 17.72 13.32 -6.49
C SER A 415 17.09 12.78 -5.20
N SER A 416 15.80 12.48 -5.21
CA SER A 416 15.10 11.88 -4.07
C SER A 416 15.63 10.47 -3.77
N LEU A 417 15.81 9.64 -4.79
CA LEU A 417 16.38 8.29 -4.66
C LEU A 417 17.80 8.29 -4.08
N ILE A 418 18.59 9.33 -4.36
CA ILE A 418 19.97 9.43 -3.87
C ILE A 418 20.06 9.90 -2.41
N LYS A 419 19.11 10.75 -1.97
CA LYS A 419 19.16 11.45 -0.68
C LYS A 419 18.26 10.89 0.40
N LYS A 420 17.08 10.40 0.04
CA LYS A 420 16.07 9.95 1.00
C LYS A 420 16.19 8.45 1.23
N ASP A 421 15.93 8.02 2.46
CA ASP A 421 15.98 6.60 2.83
C ASP A 421 14.93 5.76 2.09
N VAL A 422 13.74 6.34 1.85
CA VAL A 422 12.65 5.71 1.11
C VAL A 422 12.05 6.73 0.16
N THR A 423 11.95 6.35 -1.11
CA THR A 423 11.29 7.15 -2.16
C THR A 423 10.30 6.27 -2.91
N LEU A 424 9.04 6.70 -2.98
CA LEU A 424 8.02 6.11 -3.85
C LEU A 424 7.88 6.96 -5.11
N ILE A 425 8.17 6.37 -6.27
CA ILE A 425 7.98 7.02 -7.57
C ILE A 425 6.80 6.37 -8.26
N THR A 426 5.85 7.19 -8.68
CA THR A 426 4.70 6.76 -9.47
C THR A 426 4.76 7.44 -10.84
N GLY A 427 4.26 6.75 -11.86
CA GLY A 427 4.23 7.30 -13.21
C GLY A 427 3.44 6.39 -14.16
N PRO A 428 2.63 6.93 -15.08
CA PRO A 428 1.95 6.17 -16.13
C PRO A 428 2.92 5.31 -17.00
N PRO A 429 2.43 4.37 -17.82
CA PRO A 429 3.28 3.70 -18.80
C PRO A 429 3.90 4.74 -19.77
N GLY A 430 5.15 4.52 -20.17
CA GLY A 430 5.84 5.38 -21.15
C GLY A 430 6.58 6.61 -20.59
N VAL A 431 6.40 7.01 -19.33
CA VAL A 431 7.02 8.24 -18.76
C VAL A 431 8.52 8.15 -18.42
N GLY A 432 9.22 7.13 -18.93
CA GLY A 432 10.67 7.00 -18.73
C GLY A 432 11.11 6.46 -17.36
N LYS A 433 10.29 5.66 -16.66
CA LYS A 433 10.67 5.05 -15.35
C LYS A 433 12.02 4.32 -15.39
N SER A 434 12.28 3.56 -16.45
CA SER A 434 13.58 2.87 -16.65
C SER A 434 14.75 3.84 -16.85
N GLN A 435 14.50 5.03 -17.40
CA GLN A 435 15.51 6.08 -17.56
C GLN A 435 15.92 6.61 -16.18
N VAL A 436 14.93 6.98 -15.34
CA VAL A 436 15.16 7.39 -13.95
C VAL A 436 16.01 6.35 -13.20
N ILE A 437 15.64 5.07 -13.28
CA ILE A 437 16.40 4.00 -12.62
C ILE A 437 17.84 3.93 -13.16
N SER A 438 18.04 3.97 -14.48
CA SER A 438 19.38 3.91 -15.07
C SER A 438 20.27 5.08 -14.63
N THR A 439 19.73 6.30 -14.62
CA THR A 439 20.47 7.49 -14.18
C THR A 439 20.76 7.44 -12.68
N THR A 440 19.85 6.91 -11.86
CA THR A 440 20.10 6.67 -10.42
C THR A 440 21.25 5.69 -10.23
N VAL A 441 21.28 4.57 -10.96
CA VAL A 441 22.37 3.59 -10.87
C VAL A 441 23.70 4.25 -11.23
N GLY A 442 23.76 4.99 -12.33
CA GLY A 442 24.95 5.73 -12.74
C GLY A 442 25.43 6.71 -11.67
N ASN A 443 24.53 7.58 -11.17
CA ASN A 443 24.88 8.57 -10.14
C ASN A 443 25.33 7.91 -8.83
N SER A 444 24.68 6.84 -8.40
CA SER A 444 25.07 6.09 -7.21
C SER A 444 26.45 5.47 -7.36
N ARG A 445 26.73 4.91 -8.55
CA ARG A 445 28.04 4.33 -8.89
C ARG A 445 29.17 5.37 -8.84
N LEU A 446 28.96 6.54 -9.46
CA LEU A 446 29.92 7.65 -9.42
C LEU A 446 30.14 8.20 -8.00
N LYS A 447 29.17 8.02 -7.10
CA LYS A 447 29.28 8.36 -5.66
C LYS A 447 29.82 7.20 -4.81
N ASN A 448 30.40 6.18 -5.44
CA ASN A 448 30.93 4.98 -4.81
C ASN A 448 29.93 4.23 -3.91
N LYS A 449 28.63 4.25 -4.27
CA LYS A 449 27.58 3.50 -3.59
C LYS A 449 27.29 2.18 -4.31
N THR A 450 26.91 1.17 -3.54
CA THR A 450 26.44 -0.12 -4.05
C THR A 450 24.95 -0.07 -4.35
N VAL A 451 24.51 -0.78 -5.39
CA VAL A 451 23.12 -0.79 -5.85
C VAL A 451 22.66 -2.20 -6.18
N LEU A 452 21.56 -2.62 -5.56
CA LEU A 452 20.84 -3.84 -5.93
C LEU A 452 19.53 -3.48 -6.65
N LEU A 453 19.46 -3.78 -7.94
CA LEU A 453 18.24 -3.67 -8.73
C LEU A 453 17.49 -5.01 -8.72
N SER A 454 16.25 -4.99 -8.25
CA SER A 454 15.38 -6.17 -8.21
C SER A 454 14.02 -5.92 -8.84
N SER A 455 13.50 -6.91 -9.56
CA SER A 455 12.14 -6.90 -10.09
C SER A 455 11.55 -8.30 -10.19
N ARG A 456 10.22 -8.40 -10.11
CA ARG A 456 9.50 -9.65 -10.41
C ARG A 456 9.53 -9.98 -11.92
N ASN A 457 9.67 -8.98 -12.79
CA ASN A 457 9.62 -9.13 -14.23
C ASN A 457 11.01 -9.02 -14.87
N HIS A 458 11.41 -10.03 -15.65
CA HIS A 458 12.67 -10.03 -16.39
C HIS A 458 12.74 -8.85 -17.36
N LYS A 459 11.65 -8.57 -18.10
CA LYS A 459 11.59 -7.47 -19.09
C LYS A 459 11.90 -6.10 -18.48
N ALA A 460 11.50 -5.87 -17.23
CA ALA A 460 11.74 -4.61 -16.55
C ALA A 460 13.23 -4.40 -16.25
N ILE A 461 13.92 -5.48 -15.87
CA ILE A 461 15.36 -5.45 -15.62
C ILE A 461 16.12 -5.30 -16.94
N ASP A 462 15.75 -6.07 -17.96
CA ASP A 462 16.40 -6.05 -19.25
C ASP A 462 16.30 -4.66 -19.90
N ALA A 463 15.15 -3.98 -19.76
CA ALA A 463 14.99 -2.60 -20.21
C ALA A 463 15.96 -1.61 -19.53
N VAL A 464 16.29 -1.81 -18.26
CA VAL A 464 17.27 -0.97 -17.55
C VAL A 464 18.70 -1.38 -17.94
N PHE A 465 18.97 -2.68 -18.00
CA PHE A 465 20.26 -3.25 -18.35
C PHE A 465 20.73 -2.80 -19.74
N GLU A 466 19.88 -2.86 -20.76
CA GLU A 466 20.23 -2.43 -22.11
C GLU A 466 20.60 -0.94 -22.19
N ARG A 467 19.98 -0.08 -21.36
CA ARG A 467 20.34 1.35 -21.30
C ARG A 467 21.73 1.56 -20.69
N LEU A 468 22.04 0.79 -19.64
CA LEU A 468 23.33 0.85 -18.94
C LEU A 468 24.46 0.14 -19.70
N LYS A 469 24.12 -0.72 -20.67
CA LYS A 469 25.07 -1.36 -21.58
C LYS A 469 25.40 -0.51 -22.80
N LYS A 470 24.41 0.18 -23.38
CA LYS A 470 24.55 0.92 -24.65
C LYS A 470 25.62 2.01 -24.66
N GLU A 471 26.04 2.50 -23.49
CA GLU A 471 26.95 3.63 -23.37
C GLU A 471 28.43 3.22 -23.23
N HIS A 472 28.74 1.95 -22.98
CA HIS A 472 30.11 1.50 -22.68
C HIS A 472 30.40 0.07 -23.18
N ASP A 473 31.68 -0.22 -23.49
CA ASP A 473 32.13 -1.56 -23.91
C ASP A 473 31.98 -2.64 -22.81
N ARG A 474 31.93 -2.23 -21.53
CA ARG A 474 31.64 -3.09 -20.38
C ARG A 474 30.34 -2.65 -19.70
N PRO A 475 29.46 -3.57 -19.30
CA PRO A 475 28.19 -3.20 -18.68
C PRO A 475 28.41 -2.56 -17.29
N LEU A 476 27.79 -1.40 -17.05
CA LEU A 476 27.85 -0.72 -15.75
C LEU A 476 27.17 -1.49 -14.60
N VAL A 477 26.36 -2.50 -14.95
CA VAL A 477 25.59 -3.33 -14.03
C VAL A 477 25.79 -4.80 -14.37
N ILE A 478 25.96 -5.62 -13.35
CA ILE A 478 26.04 -7.07 -13.50
C ILE A 478 24.63 -7.68 -13.53
N ARG A 479 24.29 -8.38 -14.61
CA ARG A 479 23.07 -9.17 -14.71
C ARG A 479 23.34 -10.59 -14.21
N THR A 480 22.57 -11.05 -13.23
CA THR A 480 22.80 -12.36 -12.59
C THR A 480 21.96 -13.51 -13.15
N ASN A 481 20.88 -13.17 -13.86
CA ASN A 481 20.02 -14.12 -14.52
C ASN A 481 19.32 -13.49 -15.73
N SER A 482 19.22 -14.24 -16.81
CA SER A 482 18.38 -13.90 -17.96
C SER A 482 17.71 -15.16 -18.48
N LYS A 483 16.49 -15.03 -18.99
CA LYS A 483 15.79 -16.14 -19.67
C LYS A 483 16.30 -16.35 -21.09
N ASN A 484 16.75 -15.29 -21.74
CA ASN A 484 17.02 -15.27 -23.18
C ASN A 484 18.51 -15.39 -23.51
N ASP A 485 19.39 -14.97 -22.60
CA ASP A 485 20.83 -14.99 -22.80
C ASP A 485 21.56 -15.70 -21.65
N PRO A 486 22.06 -16.93 -21.87
CA PRO A 486 22.81 -17.69 -20.87
C PRO A 486 24.10 -17.00 -20.40
N ASN A 487 24.69 -16.10 -21.21
CA ASN A 487 25.92 -15.39 -20.86
C ASN A 487 25.69 -14.32 -19.78
N LEU A 488 24.44 -13.93 -19.53
CA LEU A 488 24.04 -13.01 -18.46
C LEU A 488 23.76 -13.73 -17.12
N ASN A 489 24.35 -14.91 -16.89
CA ASN A 489 24.31 -15.66 -15.63
C ASN A 489 25.53 -15.38 -14.74
N TYR A 490 25.91 -14.12 -14.60
CA TYR A 490 27.09 -13.73 -13.85
C TYR A 490 26.83 -13.77 -12.33
N THR A 491 27.72 -14.37 -11.56
CA THR A 491 27.55 -14.56 -10.11
C THR A 491 28.69 -13.95 -9.30
N PHE A 492 28.56 -13.86 -7.98
CA PHE A 492 29.66 -13.47 -7.09
C PHE A 492 30.92 -14.33 -7.29
N GLY A 493 30.77 -15.65 -7.48
CA GLY A 493 31.91 -16.52 -7.80
C GLY A 493 32.55 -16.23 -9.16
N SER A 494 31.81 -15.64 -10.10
CA SER A 494 32.34 -15.14 -11.38
C SER A 494 33.09 -13.81 -11.16
N ALA A 495 32.53 -12.90 -10.37
CA ALA A 495 33.17 -11.64 -9.95
C ALA A 495 34.54 -11.88 -9.29
N ILE A 496 34.59 -12.82 -8.33
CA ILE A 496 35.84 -13.19 -7.66
C ILE A 496 36.85 -13.79 -8.65
N ARG A 497 36.38 -14.57 -9.64
CA ARG A 497 37.26 -15.12 -10.69
C ARG A 497 37.96 -14.01 -11.45
N ASP A 498 37.18 -13.05 -11.91
CA ASP A 498 37.65 -11.99 -12.78
C ASP A 498 38.58 -11.07 -11.99
N LEU A 499 38.29 -10.80 -10.71
CA LEU A 499 39.19 -10.06 -9.81
C LEU A 499 40.55 -10.71 -9.61
N LEU A 500 40.58 -12.04 -9.53
CA LEU A 500 41.84 -12.79 -9.38
C LEU A 500 42.69 -12.75 -10.66
N ILE A 501 42.09 -12.50 -11.82
CA ILE A 501 42.75 -12.46 -13.14
C ILE A 501 43.16 -11.03 -13.51
N GLU A 502 42.33 -10.04 -13.24
CA GLU A 502 42.55 -8.66 -13.66
C GLU A 502 43.76 -8.01 -12.95
N PRO A 503 44.65 -7.32 -13.68
CA PRO A 503 45.78 -6.60 -13.08
C PRO A 503 45.30 -5.33 -12.36
N LEU A 504 45.92 -5.03 -11.22
CA LEU A 504 45.74 -3.75 -10.54
C LEU A 504 46.46 -2.65 -11.32
N MET A 505 45.75 -1.58 -11.64
CA MET A 505 46.30 -0.43 -12.37
C MET A 505 46.49 0.75 -11.41
N PRO A 506 47.72 1.03 -10.96
CA PRO A 506 47.97 2.09 -9.99
C PRO A 506 47.64 3.48 -10.57
N GLY A 507 47.15 4.39 -9.74
CA GLY A 507 46.88 5.79 -10.11
C GLY A 507 45.52 6.05 -10.78
N ARG A 508 44.80 5.03 -11.27
CA ARG A 508 43.47 5.23 -11.87
C ARG A 508 42.41 5.70 -10.87
N GLN A 509 42.46 5.19 -9.64
CA GLN A 509 41.57 5.62 -8.56
C GLN A 509 41.81 7.08 -8.19
N GLU A 510 43.07 7.52 -8.15
CA GLU A 510 43.42 8.92 -7.88
C GLU A 510 42.99 9.83 -9.03
N HIS A 511 43.17 9.39 -10.27
CA HIS A 511 42.68 10.12 -11.44
C HIS A 511 41.15 10.27 -11.45
N LEU A 512 40.41 9.19 -11.15
CA LEU A 512 38.95 9.25 -10.98
C LEU A 512 38.57 10.23 -9.86
N LYS A 513 39.25 10.17 -8.71
CA LYS A 513 38.97 11.06 -7.57
C LYS A 513 39.14 12.53 -7.96
N ASN A 514 40.23 12.88 -8.65
CA ASN A 514 40.46 14.24 -9.11
C ASN A 514 39.39 14.67 -10.13
N PHE A 515 39.06 13.80 -11.08
CA PHE A 515 38.03 14.07 -12.07
C PHE A 515 36.63 14.27 -11.44
N MET A 516 36.31 13.50 -10.40
CA MET A 516 35.06 13.63 -9.65
C MET A 516 35.01 14.92 -8.82
N ASN A 517 36.16 15.45 -8.36
CA ASN A 517 36.23 16.76 -7.71
C ASN A 517 35.91 17.90 -8.69
N ASP A 518 36.34 17.80 -9.95
CA ASP A 518 36.00 18.78 -10.98
C ASP A 518 34.49 18.76 -11.29
N ILE A 519 33.92 17.55 -11.37
CA ILE A 519 32.47 17.37 -11.56
C ILE A 519 31.68 17.92 -10.38
N SER A 520 32.13 17.69 -9.13
CA SER A 520 31.44 18.20 -7.96
C SER A 520 31.45 19.73 -7.90
N ALA A 521 32.55 20.38 -8.26
CA ALA A 521 32.62 21.84 -8.37
C ALA A 521 31.65 22.40 -9.43
N LEU A 522 31.54 21.75 -10.59
CA LEU A 522 30.58 22.13 -11.63
C LEU A 522 29.12 21.91 -11.20
N LEU A 523 28.84 20.83 -10.46
CA LEU A 523 27.52 20.57 -9.89
C LEU A 523 27.14 21.61 -8.84
N GLU A 524 28.09 22.02 -7.99
CA GLU A 524 27.88 23.07 -6.99
C GLU A 524 27.58 24.41 -7.66
N ASP A 525 28.33 24.78 -8.71
CA ASP A 525 28.06 26.00 -9.48
C ASP A 525 26.67 25.97 -10.12
N ARG A 526 26.32 24.86 -10.79
CA ARG A 526 24.99 24.67 -11.39
C ARG A 526 23.88 24.72 -10.34
N GLY A 527 24.09 24.10 -9.19
CA GLY A 527 23.17 24.12 -8.05
C GLY A 527 22.95 25.52 -7.49
N SER A 528 24.02 26.30 -7.32
CA SER A 528 23.95 27.69 -6.83
C SER A 528 23.15 28.60 -7.77
N LYS A 529 23.35 28.44 -9.09
CA LYS A 529 22.63 29.15 -10.14
C LYS A 529 21.17 28.72 -10.21
N ALA A 530 20.89 27.42 -10.10
CA ALA A 530 19.53 26.90 -10.06
C ALA A 530 18.74 27.39 -8.83
N LYS A 531 19.37 27.48 -7.65
CA LYS A 531 18.76 28.08 -6.44
C LYS A 531 18.33 29.53 -6.69
N LYS A 532 19.18 30.33 -7.34
CA LYS A 532 18.86 31.71 -7.73
C LYS A 532 17.70 31.74 -8.74
N SER A 533 17.73 30.88 -9.75
CA SER A 533 16.67 30.77 -10.77
C SER A 533 15.30 30.45 -10.14
N ASN A 534 15.26 29.44 -9.25
CA ASN A 534 14.04 29.05 -8.56
C ASN A 534 13.51 30.15 -7.62
N LEU A 535 14.42 30.88 -6.96
CA LEU A 535 14.06 32.04 -6.16
C LEU A 535 13.45 33.17 -7.02
N ILE A 536 14.04 33.45 -8.19
CA ILE A 536 13.50 34.44 -9.14
C ILE A 536 12.11 34.02 -9.62
N ALA A 537 11.94 32.76 -10.02
CA ALA A 537 10.64 32.24 -10.47
C ALA A 537 9.57 32.35 -9.37
N LYS A 538 9.92 31.99 -8.13
CA LYS A 538 9.02 32.11 -6.97
C LYS A 538 8.62 33.57 -6.70
N ILE A 539 9.59 34.48 -6.63
CA ILE A 539 9.32 35.90 -6.40
C ILE A 539 8.49 36.50 -7.54
N SER A 540 8.80 36.13 -8.79
CA SER A 540 8.08 36.63 -9.97
C SER A 540 6.64 36.14 -10.01
N GLY A 541 6.38 34.88 -9.64
CA GLY A 541 5.02 34.36 -9.49
C GLY A 541 4.25 35.07 -8.38
N ASP A 542 4.86 35.22 -7.19
CA ASP A 542 4.28 35.94 -6.05
C ASP A 542 3.99 37.41 -6.37
N LEU A 543 4.83 38.04 -7.20
CA LEU A 543 4.66 39.42 -7.65
C LEU A 543 3.53 39.51 -8.69
N GLY A 544 3.53 38.62 -9.69
CA GLY A 544 2.50 38.57 -10.74
C GLY A 544 1.09 38.40 -10.18
N GLU A 545 0.90 37.51 -9.20
CA GLU A 545 -0.40 37.34 -8.53
C GLU A 545 -0.87 38.64 -7.84
N LYS A 546 0.05 39.34 -7.15
CA LYS A 546 -0.26 40.60 -6.46
C LYS A 546 -0.51 41.74 -7.45
N GLU A 547 0.24 41.79 -8.54
CA GLU A 547 0.05 42.75 -9.62
C GLU A 547 -1.29 42.56 -10.32
N GLU A 548 -1.72 41.33 -10.57
CA GLU A 548 -3.04 41.04 -11.12
C GLU A 548 -4.17 41.52 -10.18
N GLN A 549 -4.04 41.24 -8.88
CA GLN A 549 -4.97 41.73 -7.86
C GLN A 549 -4.99 43.27 -7.82
N MET A 550 -3.82 43.91 -7.84
CA MET A 550 -3.71 45.37 -7.89
C MET A 550 -4.32 45.94 -9.17
N ALA A 551 -4.13 45.31 -10.33
CA ALA A 551 -4.71 45.72 -11.60
C ALA A 551 -6.25 45.62 -11.59
N PHE A 552 -6.81 44.58 -10.97
CA PHE A 552 -8.25 44.44 -10.78
C PHE A 552 -8.80 45.56 -9.87
N LEU A 553 -8.14 45.84 -8.74
CA LEU A 553 -8.53 46.90 -7.82
C LEU A 553 -8.42 48.29 -8.47
N ALA A 554 -7.37 48.50 -9.28
CA ALA A 554 -7.11 49.75 -9.99
C ALA A 554 -8.25 50.17 -10.94
N LYS A 555 -9.04 49.23 -11.49
CA LYS A 555 -10.21 49.55 -12.33
C LYS A 555 -11.27 50.39 -11.62
N SER A 556 -11.29 50.36 -10.29
CA SER A 556 -12.24 51.11 -9.46
C SER A 556 -11.67 52.38 -8.83
N LEU A 557 -10.39 52.68 -9.09
CA LEU A 557 -9.68 53.83 -8.56
C LEU A 557 -9.53 54.90 -9.66
N THR A 558 -9.51 56.17 -9.28
CA THR A 558 -9.18 57.22 -10.25
C THR A 558 -7.68 57.19 -10.57
N GLY A 559 -7.29 57.65 -11.77
CA GLY A 559 -5.90 57.62 -12.21
C GLY A 559 -4.93 58.40 -11.30
N GLU A 560 -5.39 59.48 -10.68
CA GLU A 560 -4.60 60.27 -9.71
C GLU A 560 -4.42 59.53 -8.40
N THR A 561 -5.48 58.89 -7.91
CA THR A 561 -5.46 58.10 -6.68
C THR A 561 -4.50 56.91 -6.81
N LYS A 562 -4.54 56.21 -7.95
CA LYS A 562 -3.62 55.11 -8.26
C LYS A 562 -2.16 55.56 -8.22
N LYS A 563 -1.81 56.60 -8.98
CA LYS A 563 -0.44 57.14 -9.04
C LYS A 563 0.07 57.57 -7.67
N PHE A 564 -0.79 58.13 -6.83
CA PHE A 564 -0.42 58.52 -5.47
C PHE A 564 -0.12 57.30 -4.59
N LEU A 565 -0.97 56.27 -4.63
CA LEU A 565 -0.81 55.05 -3.84
C LEU A 565 0.38 54.20 -4.31
N ASP A 566 0.73 54.23 -5.60
CA ASP A 566 1.91 53.54 -6.13
C ASP A 566 3.22 54.10 -5.57
N ASN A 567 3.28 55.43 -5.41
CA ASN A 567 4.47 56.15 -4.95
C ASN A 567 4.54 56.27 -3.41
N ASN A 568 3.39 56.36 -2.73
CA ASN A 568 3.32 56.63 -1.29
C ASN A 568 2.31 55.70 -0.58
N PRO A 569 2.47 54.36 -0.64
CA PRO A 569 1.52 53.43 -0.03
C PRO A 569 1.49 53.49 1.51
N GLU A 570 2.56 53.99 2.14
CA GLU A 570 2.64 54.13 3.61
C GLU A 570 1.73 55.23 4.16
N VAL A 571 1.34 56.19 3.31
CA VAL A 571 0.48 57.32 3.70
C VAL A 571 -0.95 56.86 3.96
N PHE A 572 -1.38 55.74 3.36
CA PHE A 572 -2.73 55.22 3.53
C PHE A 572 -2.95 54.67 4.95
N PRO A 573 -3.98 55.13 5.68
CA PRO A 573 -4.20 54.74 7.06
C PRO A 573 -4.87 53.37 7.19
N LEU A 574 -4.15 52.27 6.90
CA LEU A 574 -4.69 50.89 6.86
C LEU A 574 -5.51 50.51 8.09
N LEU A 575 -4.94 50.67 9.30
CA LEU A 575 -5.61 50.31 10.55
C LEU A 575 -6.88 51.15 10.81
N ALA A 576 -6.80 52.46 10.53
CA ALA A 576 -7.90 53.37 10.76
C ALA A 576 -9.03 53.17 9.73
N ALA A 577 -8.68 53.01 8.46
CA ALA A 577 -9.62 52.71 7.38
C ALA A 577 -10.36 51.38 7.61
N ASN A 578 -9.63 50.31 7.95
CA ASN A 578 -10.22 49.00 8.21
C ASN A 578 -11.12 49.00 9.47
N SER A 579 -10.75 49.76 10.50
CA SER A 579 -11.56 49.92 11.72
C SER A 579 -12.88 50.65 11.43
N VAL A 580 -12.83 51.72 10.61
CA VAL A 580 -14.01 52.46 10.16
C VAL A 580 -14.91 51.55 9.33
N VAL A 581 -14.36 50.89 8.29
CA VAL A 581 -15.07 49.94 7.44
C VAL A 581 -15.79 48.85 8.25
N LYS A 582 -15.09 48.21 9.19
CA LYS A 582 -15.62 47.12 10.01
C LYS A 582 -16.82 47.55 10.86
N VAL A 583 -16.79 48.76 11.39
CA VAL A 583 -17.86 49.29 12.22
C VAL A 583 -19.04 49.77 11.39
N VAL A 584 -18.81 50.33 10.20
CA VAL A 584 -19.88 50.66 9.25
C VAL A 584 -20.62 49.41 8.76
N LYS A 585 -19.90 48.35 8.36
CA LYS A 585 -20.51 47.07 7.97
C LYS A 585 -21.28 46.41 9.12
N LYS A 586 -20.77 46.45 10.36
CA LYS A 586 -21.47 45.92 11.54
C LYS A 586 -22.76 46.68 11.87
N MET A 587 -22.82 47.97 11.55
CA MET A 587 -24.05 48.76 11.68
C MET A 587 -25.09 48.41 10.59
N GLN A 588 -24.66 47.95 9.41
CA GLN A 588 -25.56 47.59 8.30
C GLN A 588 -26.13 46.17 8.33
N VAL A 589 -25.32 45.16 8.69
CA VAL A 589 -25.71 43.73 8.63
C VAL A 589 -26.86 43.36 9.59
N ARG A 590 -27.31 44.30 10.43
CA ARG A 590 -28.42 44.09 11.38
C ARG A 590 -29.51 45.14 11.27
N GLY A 591 -29.86 45.50 10.03
CA GLY A 591 -31.13 46.13 9.73
C GLY A 591 -32.28 45.12 9.91
N ALA A 592 -32.73 44.89 11.15
CA ALA A 592 -34.09 44.49 11.51
C ALA A 592 -34.16 44.16 13.02
N VAL A 593 -35.22 44.64 13.69
CA VAL A 593 -35.61 44.41 15.09
C VAL A 593 -34.94 45.34 16.13
N GLY A 594 -35.74 46.26 16.68
CA GLY A 594 -35.33 47.29 17.64
C GLY A 594 -35.34 46.82 19.11
N GLY A 595 -34.48 47.44 19.92
CA GLY A 595 -34.44 47.29 21.38
C GLY A 595 -33.43 48.25 22.02
N LEU A 596 -33.76 48.87 23.15
CA LEU A 596 -32.98 49.92 23.85
C LEU A 596 -31.53 49.52 24.16
N GLY A 597 -31.27 48.26 24.52
CA GLY A 597 -29.91 47.75 24.75
C GLY A 597 -28.99 47.72 23.51
N ARG A 598 -29.55 47.72 22.29
CA ARG A 598 -28.77 47.80 21.03
C ARG A 598 -28.32 49.23 20.73
N SER A 599 -29.13 50.23 21.07
CA SER A 599 -28.76 51.64 20.88
C SER A 599 -27.52 52.00 21.70
N LEU A 600 -27.47 51.54 22.96
CA LEU A 600 -26.31 51.74 23.84
C LEU A 600 -25.04 51.05 23.31
N ARG A 601 -25.16 49.81 22.80
CA ARG A 601 -24.01 49.08 22.23
C ARG A 601 -23.50 49.70 20.93
N ASN A 602 -24.40 50.13 20.06
CA ASN A 602 -24.02 50.84 18.83
C ASN A 602 -23.41 52.20 19.13
N PHE A 603 -23.90 52.90 20.16
CA PHE A 603 -23.31 54.13 20.67
C PHE A 603 -21.91 53.90 21.24
N ILE A 604 -21.67 52.81 21.99
CA ILE A 604 -20.32 52.46 22.46
C ILE A 604 -19.38 52.15 21.30
N LEU A 605 -19.81 51.41 20.28
CA LEU A 605 -19.01 51.14 19.07
C LEU A 605 -18.73 52.43 18.28
N PHE A 606 -19.70 53.34 18.24
CA PHE A 606 -19.62 54.65 17.60
C PHE A 606 -18.58 55.55 18.28
N VAL A 607 -18.62 55.64 19.62
CA VAL A 607 -17.61 56.38 20.42
C VAL A 607 -16.22 55.77 20.27
N LYS A 608 -16.11 54.43 20.24
CA LYS A 608 -14.81 53.75 20.09
C LYS A 608 -14.14 53.95 18.73
N VAL A 609 -14.89 54.21 17.67
CA VAL A 609 -14.34 54.42 16.31
C VAL A 609 -14.09 55.90 16.00
N LEU A 610 -14.66 56.84 16.76
CA LEU A 610 -14.44 58.28 16.57
C LEU A 610 -12.97 58.68 16.39
N PRO A 611 -12.01 58.20 17.24
CA PRO A 611 -10.60 58.56 17.09
C PRO A 611 -10.02 58.07 15.75
N TRP A 612 -10.32 56.83 15.39
CA TRP A 612 -9.89 56.21 14.14
C TRP A 612 -10.53 56.88 12.92
N TYR A 613 -11.77 57.36 13.05
CA TYR A 613 -12.47 58.09 12.00
C TYR A 613 -11.81 59.43 11.70
N PHE A 614 -11.47 60.22 12.71
CA PHE A 614 -10.78 61.50 12.51
C PHE A 614 -9.37 61.31 11.94
N ILE A 615 -8.63 60.30 12.41
CA ILE A 615 -7.31 59.93 11.87
C ILE A 615 -7.42 59.51 10.40
N ALA A 616 -8.37 58.62 10.08
CA ALA A 616 -8.61 58.16 8.71
C ALA A 616 -8.98 59.34 7.81
N ARG A 617 -9.90 60.21 8.25
CA ARG A 617 -10.33 61.40 7.51
C ARG A 617 -9.17 62.34 7.20
N TYR A 618 -8.36 62.68 8.20
CA TYR A 618 -7.22 63.57 8.02
C TYR A 618 -6.21 62.99 7.03
N LYS A 619 -5.84 61.71 7.17
CA LYS A 619 -4.87 61.07 6.28
C LYS A 619 -5.42 60.82 4.87
N LEU A 620 -6.68 60.41 4.73
CA LEU A 620 -7.34 60.22 3.42
C LEU A 620 -7.54 61.54 2.68
N SER A 621 -7.73 62.66 3.39
CA SER A 621 -7.83 63.99 2.77
C SER A 621 -6.55 64.46 2.08
N LYS A 622 -5.40 63.85 2.41
CA LYS A 622 -4.12 64.09 1.73
C LYS A 622 -3.97 63.29 0.43
N ILE A 623 -4.88 62.37 0.13
CA ILE A 623 -4.82 61.51 -1.04
C ILE A 623 -5.76 62.06 -2.13
N PRO A 624 -5.26 62.44 -3.32
CA PRO A 624 -6.07 62.99 -4.39
C PRO A 624 -7.13 61.97 -4.85
N GLY A 625 -8.38 62.42 -4.93
CA GLY A 625 -9.54 61.60 -5.34
C GLY A 625 -10.14 60.69 -4.25
N LEU A 626 -9.64 60.70 -3.01
CA LEU A 626 -10.06 59.80 -1.91
C LEU A 626 -10.80 60.51 -0.75
N SER A 627 -11.50 61.62 -1.03
CA SER A 627 -12.29 62.40 -0.06
C SER A 627 -13.67 61.76 0.23
N ILE A 628 -13.65 60.55 0.79
CA ILE A 628 -14.84 59.68 0.94
C ILE A 628 -15.62 59.93 2.25
N LEU A 629 -14.94 60.30 3.33
CA LEU A 629 -15.56 60.41 4.66
C LEU A 629 -16.21 61.80 4.86
N PRO A 630 -17.43 61.91 5.44
CA PRO A 630 -18.11 63.19 5.73
C PRO A 630 -17.57 63.92 6.96
N ILE A 631 -17.78 65.25 7.04
CA ILE A 631 -17.29 66.10 8.15
C ILE A 631 -17.99 65.72 9.47
N ALA A 632 -19.30 65.47 9.40
CA ALA A 632 -20.10 65.06 10.55
C ALA A 632 -20.35 63.55 10.51
N PHE A 633 -19.83 62.83 11.51
CA PHE A 633 -20.10 61.41 11.73
C PHE A 633 -21.52 61.26 12.31
N SER A 634 -22.51 61.00 11.46
CA SER A 634 -23.93 60.87 11.88
C SER A 634 -24.58 59.65 11.20
N PRO A 635 -25.45 58.88 11.91
CA PRO A 635 -26.04 57.65 11.36
C PRO A 635 -26.74 57.82 10.00
N GLY A 636 -27.45 58.93 9.80
CA GLY A 636 -28.14 59.23 8.53
C GLY A 636 -27.21 59.56 7.36
N ARG A 637 -26.07 60.22 7.59
CA ARG A 637 -25.08 60.50 6.54
C ARG A 637 -24.18 59.29 6.23
N MET A 638 -24.03 58.35 7.16
CA MET A 638 -23.27 57.11 6.93
C MET A 638 -23.93 56.18 5.90
N ALA A 639 -25.24 56.30 5.67
CA ALA A 639 -25.92 55.60 4.57
C ALA A 639 -25.37 56.01 3.19
N SER A 640 -25.05 57.30 3.00
CA SER A 640 -24.45 57.84 1.76
C SER A 640 -22.96 57.48 1.58
N VAL A 641 -22.28 57.09 2.66
CA VAL A 641 -20.88 56.65 2.65
C VAL A 641 -20.76 55.23 2.12
N ASN A 642 -21.85 54.45 2.13
CA ASN A 642 -21.84 53.05 1.76
C ASN A 642 -21.36 52.78 0.32
N GLU A 643 -21.85 53.55 -0.65
CA GLU A 643 -21.44 53.42 -2.07
C GLU A 643 -19.96 53.75 -2.27
N LYS A 644 -19.38 54.58 -1.41
CA LYS A 644 -17.97 54.98 -1.45
C LYS A 644 -17.09 54.12 -0.54
N LEU A 645 -17.70 53.33 0.37
CA LEU A 645 -17.00 52.41 1.26
C LEU A 645 -16.27 51.33 0.47
N SER A 646 -16.87 50.86 -0.64
CA SER A 646 -16.22 49.90 -1.54
C SER A 646 -14.95 50.46 -2.17
N VAL A 647 -14.91 51.76 -2.49
CA VAL A 647 -13.72 52.42 -3.03
C VAL A 647 -12.66 52.52 -1.92
N LEU A 648 -13.05 52.89 -0.70
CA LEU A 648 -12.14 52.95 0.44
C LEU A 648 -11.53 51.59 0.78
N GLU A 649 -12.33 50.53 0.77
CA GLU A 649 -11.87 49.14 0.95
C GLU A 649 -10.88 48.73 -0.13
N LYS A 650 -11.23 48.96 -1.40
CA LYS A 650 -10.36 48.61 -2.53
C LYS A 650 -9.05 49.39 -2.50
N SER A 651 -9.07 50.68 -2.14
CA SER A 651 -7.85 51.48 -1.91
C SER A 651 -7.00 50.95 -0.75
N SER A 652 -7.64 50.50 0.34
CA SER A 652 -6.96 49.89 1.48
C SER A 652 -6.23 48.61 1.06
N PHE A 653 -6.93 47.72 0.34
CA PHE A 653 -6.33 46.49 -0.18
C PHE A 653 -5.22 46.76 -1.20
N TYR A 654 -5.40 47.75 -2.09
CA TYR A 654 -4.37 48.16 -3.04
C TYR A 654 -3.09 48.62 -2.33
N SER A 655 -3.24 49.46 -1.31
CA SER A 655 -2.10 49.98 -0.54
C SER A 655 -1.39 48.88 0.25
N ASP A 656 -2.14 47.95 0.85
CA ASP A 656 -1.57 46.79 1.56
C ASP A 656 -0.80 45.86 0.60
N LEU A 657 -1.33 45.60 -0.60
CA LEU A 657 -0.64 44.83 -1.63
C LEU A 657 0.63 45.53 -2.10
N ARG A 658 0.60 46.85 -2.33
CA ARG A 658 1.79 47.64 -2.72
C ARG A 658 2.89 47.61 -1.67
N LEU A 659 2.54 47.70 -0.38
CA LEU A 659 3.52 47.54 0.71
C LEU A 659 4.18 46.16 0.72
N LYS A 660 3.45 45.12 0.28
CA LYS A 660 3.97 43.75 0.17
C LYS A 660 4.78 43.54 -1.11
N THR A 661 4.55 44.29 -2.19
CA THR A 661 5.29 44.13 -3.46
C THR A 661 6.66 44.82 -3.44
N ILE A 662 6.78 46.00 -2.83
CA ILE A 662 8.05 46.75 -2.72
C ILE A 662 9.24 45.91 -2.21
N PRO A 663 9.13 45.14 -1.10
CA PRO A 663 10.25 44.31 -0.64
C PRO A 663 10.57 43.16 -1.61
N LEU A 664 9.60 42.65 -2.36
CA LEU A 664 9.81 41.64 -3.39
C LEU A 664 10.54 42.24 -4.61
N GLU A 665 10.13 43.41 -5.08
CA GLU A 665 10.79 44.17 -6.14
C GLU A 665 12.26 44.48 -5.79
N ASN A 666 12.50 44.95 -4.56
CA ASN A 666 13.86 45.25 -4.09
C ASN A 666 14.75 44.00 -3.96
N LYS A 667 14.17 42.84 -3.66
CA LYS A 667 14.89 41.56 -3.69
C LYS A 667 15.22 41.16 -5.13
N LEU A 668 14.26 41.28 -6.04
CA LEU A 668 14.44 40.93 -7.45
C LEU A 668 15.53 41.78 -8.12
N LYS A 669 15.59 43.09 -7.83
CA LYS A 669 16.63 44.01 -8.32
C LYS A 669 18.07 43.62 -7.92
N LYS A 670 18.25 42.83 -6.85
CA LYS A 670 19.55 42.36 -6.38
C LYS A 670 19.97 41.03 -7.01
N LEU A 671 19.07 40.37 -7.74
CA LEU A 671 19.31 39.08 -8.36
C LEU A 671 19.73 39.25 -9.83
N PRO A 672 20.49 38.30 -10.40
CA PRO A 672 20.89 38.34 -11.81
C PRO A 672 19.67 38.23 -12.73
N LEU A 673 19.82 38.70 -13.97
CA LEU A 673 18.76 38.63 -14.97
C LEU A 673 18.54 37.18 -15.42
N PRO A 674 17.28 36.73 -15.63
CA PRO A 674 16.99 35.40 -16.16
C PRO A 674 17.65 35.09 -17.51
N GLU A 675 17.83 36.12 -18.34
CA GLU A 675 18.45 36.04 -19.67
C GLU A 675 19.94 35.67 -19.60
N GLU A 676 20.62 36.04 -18.52
CA GLU A 676 22.03 35.67 -18.27
C GLU A 676 22.12 34.26 -17.66
N LEU A 677 21.23 33.94 -16.73
CA LEU A 677 21.29 32.70 -15.94
C LEU A 677 20.91 31.44 -16.74
N THR A 678 19.93 31.57 -17.65
CA THR A 678 19.42 30.46 -18.47
C THR A 678 20.49 29.86 -19.39
N PRO A 679 21.24 30.64 -20.21
CA PRO A 679 22.29 30.08 -21.06
C PRO A 679 23.45 29.52 -20.24
N GLU A 680 23.80 30.12 -19.10
CA GLU A 680 24.84 29.57 -18.22
C GLU A 680 24.46 28.19 -17.69
N LEU A 681 23.24 28.03 -17.15
CA LEU A 681 22.74 26.74 -16.66
C LEU A 681 22.71 25.67 -17.76
N ARG A 682 22.36 26.07 -18.98
CA ARG A 682 22.41 25.20 -20.16
C ARG A 682 23.83 24.75 -20.47
N SER A 683 24.78 25.68 -20.56
CA SER A 683 26.19 25.36 -20.84
C SER A 683 26.80 24.45 -19.77
N LEU A 684 26.48 24.67 -18.49
CA LEU A 684 26.93 23.82 -17.39
C LEU A 684 26.35 22.41 -17.50
N SER A 685 25.07 22.30 -17.85
CA SER A 685 24.42 21.01 -18.02
C SER A 685 24.98 20.23 -19.22
N GLU A 686 25.21 20.90 -20.35
CA GLU A 686 25.83 20.30 -21.53
C GLU A 686 27.26 19.82 -21.21
N ARG A 687 28.07 20.65 -20.54
CA ARG A 687 29.43 20.28 -20.10
C ARG A 687 29.42 19.10 -19.12
N LEU A 688 28.52 19.07 -18.15
CA LEU A 688 28.39 17.96 -17.20
C LEU A 688 28.01 16.65 -17.91
N ASN A 689 27.14 16.71 -18.92
CA ASN A 689 26.74 15.53 -19.68
C ASN A 689 27.91 14.95 -20.50
N GLU A 690 28.75 15.80 -21.09
CA GLU A 690 29.97 15.36 -21.77
C GLU A 690 30.97 14.69 -20.82
N LEU A 691 31.12 15.24 -19.61
CA LEU A 691 32.02 14.67 -18.58
C LEU A 691 31.46 13.38 -17.98
N ALA A 692 30.13 13.20 -17.94
CA ALA A 692 29.48 12.02 -17.37
C ALA A 692 29.93 10.72 -18.04
N GLY A 693 29.95 10.69 -19.38
CA GLY A 693 30.40 9.52 -20.13
C GLY A 693 31.87 9.17 -19.85
N LYS A 694 32.74 10.19 -19.76
CA LYS A 694 34.15 10.01 -19.39
C LYS A 694 34.30 9.51 -17.94
N ALA A 695 33.50 10.04 -17.01
CA ALA A 695 33.50 9.63 -15.61
C ALA A 695 33.19 8.14 -15.47
N MET A 696 32.18 7.64 -16.20
CA MET A 696 31.80 6.24 -16.18
C MET A 696 32.89 5.31 -16.71
N SER A 697 33.53 5.67 -17.83
CA SER A 697 34.64 4.90 -18.37
C SER A 697 35.82 4.86 -17.40
N LEU A 698 36.17 6.00 -16.78
CA LEU A 698 37.21 6.07 -15.76
C LEU A 698 36.86 5.24 -14.51
N ASP A 699 35.59 5.25 -14.09
CA ASP A 699 35.10 4.44 -12.96
C ASP A 699 35.20 2.93 -13.23
N LEU A 700 34.84 2.48 -14.44
CA LEU A 700 35.03 1.09 -14.85
C LEU A 700 36.51 0.69 -14.82
N GLU A 701 37.38 1.55 -15.33
CA GLU A 701 38.82 1.30 -15.39
C GLU A 701 39.52 1.36 -14.03
N SER A 702 39.01 2.16 -13.07
CA SER A 702 39.60 2.30 -11.74
C SER A 702 39.28 1.13 -10.81
N ARG A 703 38.29 0.30 -11.18
CA ARG A 703 37.80 -0.83 -10.39
C ARG A 703 38.39 -2.18 -10.83
N SER A 704 39.47 -2.19 -11.62
CA SER A 704 40.14 -3.43 -12.05
C SER A 704 41.24 -3.88 -11.08
N GLY A 705 41.25 -5.19 -10.80
CA GLY A 705 42.31 -5.87 -10.05
C GLY A 705 42.31 -5.66 -8.53
N LEU A 706 42.83 -6.64 -7.80
CA LEU A 706 42.82 -6.66 -6.34
C LEU A 706 43.95 -5.82 -5.73
N THR A 707 43.64 -5.13 -4.63
CA THR A 707 44.63 -4.44 -3.81
C THR A 707 45.57 -5.43 -3.08
N PRO A 708 46.82 -5.06 -2.76
CA PRO A 708 47.81 -5.98 -2.20
C PRO A 708 47.46 -6.53 -0.79
N ASP A 709 46.57 -5.87 -0.06
CA ASP A 709 46.09 -6.28 1.27
C ASP A 709 45.10 -7.46 1.24
N VAL A 710 44.68 -7.89 0.05
CA VAL A 710 43.68 -8.95 -0.12
C VAL A 710 44.36 -10.31 -0.21
N ASN A 711 44.01 -11.22 0.71
CA ASN A 711 44.46 -12.60 0.65
C ASN A 711 43.80 -13.33 -0.54
N ARG A 712 44.59 -13.57 -1.59
CA ARG A 712 44.14 -14.25 -2.82
C ARG A 712 43.75 -15.72 -2.58
N GLU A 713 44.37 -16.39 -1.62
CA GLU A 713 44.06 -17.78 -1.30
C GLU A 713 42.69 -17.93 -0.64
N GLU A 714 42.37 -17.04 0.32
CA GLU A 714 41.05 -16.99 0.94
C GLU A 714 39.94 -16.70 -0.09
N LEU A 715 40.16 -15.76 -1.01
CA LEU A 715 39.21 -15.47 -2.09
C LEU A 715 39.02 -16.67 -3.04
N LYS A 716 40.09 -17.40 -3.36
CA LYS A 716 40.02 -18.61 -4.18
C LYS A 716 39.24 -19.73 -3.48
N GLY A 717 39.44 -19.87 -2.16
CA GLY A 717 38.65 -20.77 -1.30
C GLY A 717 37.17 -20.39 -1.28
N LEU A 718 36.86 -19.11 -1.08
CA LEU A 718 35.49 -18.59 -1.11
C LEU A 718 34.81 -18.83 -2.47
N GLN A 719 35.53 -18.64 -3.57
CA GLN A 719 35.02 -18.93 -4.90
C GLN A 719 34.59 -20.39 -5.06
N ALA A 720 35.40 -21.33 -4.54
CA ALA A 720 35.09 -22.76 -4.57
C ALA A 720 33.85 -23.06 -3.70
N ALA A 721 33.82 -22.54 -2.47
CA ALA A 721 32.69 -22.71 -1.54
C ALA A 721 31.36 -22.21 -2.13
N LEU A 722 31.36 -21.03 -2.79
CA LEU A 722 30.18 -20.48 -3.46
C LEU A 722 29.71 -21.34 -4.65
N LYS A 723 30.63 -22.07 -5.31
CA LYS A 723 30.28 -23.00 -6.38
C LYS A 723 29.63 -24.27 -5.82
N ASP A 724 30.12 -24.76 -4.69
CA ASP A 724 29.64 -25.99 -4.04
C ASP A 724 28.31 -25.79 -3.28
N GLN A 725 28.09 -24.61 -2.69
CA GLN A 725 26.77 -24.27 -2.12
C GLN A 725 25.65 -24.32 -3.17
N ARG A 726 25.96 -24.02 -4.43
CA ARG A 726 24.99 -24.05 -5.53
C ARG A 726 24.65 -25.46 -6.01
N THR A 727 25.55 -26.43 -5.82
CA THR A 727 25.32 -27.84 -6.18
C THR A 727 24.58 -28.61 -5.07
N GLY A 728 24.35 -27.99 -3.91
CA GLY A 728 23.61 -28.58 -2.79
C GLY A 728 24.41 -29.58 -1.96
N LEU A 729 25.74 -29.60 -2.11
CA LEU A 729 26.66 -30.56 -1.51
C LEU A 729 27.30 -30.10 -0.19
N ALA A 730 26.93 -28.92 0.33
CA ALA A 730 27.60 -28.33 1.49
C ALA A 730 26.96 -28.74 2.84
N ASP A 731 27.76 -29.37 3.70
CA ASP A 731 27.44 -29.68 5.10
C ASP A 731 27.32 -28.42 5.97
N GLY A 732 26.58 -28.51 7.08
CA GLY A 732 26.23 -27.37 7.95
C GLY A 732 27.43 -26.60 8.54
N VAL A 733 28.57 -27.24 8.76
CA VAL A 733 29.80 -26.60 9.32
C VAL A 733 30.51 -25.73 8.26
N ILE A 734 30.48 -26.16 6.99
CA ILE A 734 31.07 -25.42 5.87
C ILE A 734 30.33 -24.10 5.64
N ARG A 735 29.02 -24.04 5.98
CA ARG A 735 28.20 -22.83 5.83
C ARG A 735 28.65 -21.69 6.75
N THR A 736 28.88 -21.95 8.03
CA THR A 736 29.23 -20.91 9.01
C THR A 736 30.62 -20.30 8.75
N GLU A 737 31.60 -21.12 8.37
CA GLU A 737 32.92 -20.62 7.96
C GLU A 737 32.82 -19.80 6.66
N THR A 738 32.03 -20.28 5.70
CA THR A 738 31.81 -19.54 4.43
C THR A 738 31.10 -18.21 4.68
N GLU A 739 30.14 -18.14 5.60
CA GLU A 739 29.45 -16.90 6.00
C GLU A 739 30.42 -15.88 6.60
N SER A 740 31.29 -16.29 7.54
CA SER A 740 32.33 -15.42 8.11
C SER A 740 33.29 -14.86 7.05
N VAL A 741 33.70 -15.70 6.10
CA VAL A 741 34.55 -15.27 4.97
C VAL A 741 33.78 -14.37 4.01
N LEU A 742 32.48 -14.60 3.80
CA LEU A 742 31.61 -13.74 3.00
C LEU A 742 31.48 -12.35 3.61
N GLU A 743 31.21 -12.23 4.91
CA GLU A 743 31.11 -10.93 5.59
C GLU A 743 32.39 -10.09 5.41
N LYS A 744 33.56 -10.75 5.45
CA LYS A 744 34.87 -10.10 5.25
C LYS A 744 35.10 -9.62 3.81
N TYR A 745 34.71 -10.40 2.80
CA TYR A 745 35.08 -10.16 1.40
C TYR A 745 33.98 -9.60 0.50
N VAL A 746 32.71 -9.72 0.87
CA VAL A 746 31.58 -9.12 0.12
C VAL A 746 31.77 -7.61 -0.07
N PRO A 747 32.16 -6.81 0.94
CA PRO A 747 32.42 -5.39 0.74
C PRO A 747 33.49 -5.12 -0.32
N LYS A 748 34.57 -5.93 -0.34
CA LYS A 748 35.65 -5.81 -1.33
C LYS A 748 35.17 -6.15 -2.73
N VAL A 749 34.40 -7.23 -2.90
CA VAL A 749 33.82 -7.60 -4.21
C VAL A 749 32.86 -6.50 -4.70
N LEU A 750 32.06 -5.91 -3.80
CA LEU A 750 31.15 -4.82 -4.12
C LEU A 750 31.86 -3.49 -4.44
N GLU A 751 33.07 -3.26 -3.93
CA GLU A 751 33.89 -2.12 -4.34
C GLU A 751 34.25 -2.20 -5.82
N HIS A 752 34.55 -3.39 -6.32
CA HIS A 752 34.86 -3.60 -7.74
C HIS A 752 33.61 -3.72 -8.62
N TYR A 753 32.58 -4.39 -8.11
CA TYR A 753 31.30 -4.61 -8.78
C TYR A 753 30.15 -4.05 -7.94
N PRO A 754 29.92 -2.72 -7.96
CA PRO A 754 28.96 -2.09 -7.03
C PRO A 754 27.50 -2.31 -7.41
N CYS A 755 27.19 -2.55 -8.69
CA CYS A 755 25.82 -2.54 -9.18
C CYS A 755 25.39 -3.91 -9.73
N TRP A 756 24.33 -4.49 -9.16
CA TRP A 756 23.82 -5.82 -9.49
C TRP A 756 22.34 -5.78 -9.84
N ALA A 757 21.92 -6.59 -10.81
CA ALA A 757 20.55 -6.70 -11.25
C ALA A 757 20.07 -8.17 -11.29
N VAL A 758 19.06 -8.47 -10.48
CA VAL A 758 18.54 -9.82 -10.25
C VAL A 758 17.02 -9.83 -10.22
N THR A 759 16.38 -10.94 -10.61
CA THR A 759 14.94 -11.07 -10.34
C THR A 759 14.68 -11.39 -8.88
N SER A 760 13.59 -10.89 -8.32
CA SER A 760 13.29 -11.04 -6.88
C SER A 760 13.32 -12.50 -6.42
N LEU A 761 12.79 -13.44 -7.21
CA LEU A 761 12.76 -14.88 -6.90
C LEU A 761 14.13 -15.58 -6.97
N SER A 762 15.15 -14.95 -7.56
CA SER A 762 16.48 -15.56 -7.74
C SER A 762 17.55 -14.90 -6.89
N ALA A 763 17.23 -13.82 -6.17
CA ALA A 763 18.19 -13.05 -5.39
C ALA A 763 18.99 -13.93 -4.42
N GLY A 764 18.30 -14.67 -3.53
CA GLY A 764 18.96 -15.53 -2.54
C GLY A 764 19.78 -16.69 -3.13
N SER A 765 19.52 -17.10 -4.38
CA SER A 765 20.30 -18.15 -5.04
C SER A 765 21.51 -17.64 -5.82
N ARG A 766 21.60 -16.33 -6.08
CA ARG A 766 22.59 -15.72 -7.00
C ARG A 766 23.50 -14.70 -6.33
N ILE A 767 23.03 -14.10 -5.24
CA ILE A 767 23.74 -13.10 -4.46
C ILE A 767 23.81 -13.65 -3.03
N PRO A 768 25.01 -13.72 -2.43
CA PRO A 768 25.15 -14.08 -1.03
C PRO A 768 24.58 -12.93 -0.18
N LEU A 769 23.34 -13.08 0.28
CA LEU A 769 22.69 -12.17 1.23
C LEU A 769 23.07 -12.67 2.62
N VAL A 770 24.23 -12.22 3.10
CA VAL A 770 24.75 -12.49 4.45
C VAL A 770 24.50 -11.27 5.31
#